data_AF-A0A8J5ML74-F1
#
_entry.id   AF-A0A8J5ML74-F1
#
_cell.length_a   1.000
_cell.length_b   1.000
_cell.length_c   1.000
_cell.angle_alpha   90.00
_cell.angle_beta   90.00
_cell.angle_gamma   90.00
#
_symmetry.space_group_name_H-M   'P 1'
#
loop_
_entity.id
_entity.type
_entity.pdbx_description
1 polymer ?
#
loop_
_entity_poly.entity_id
_entity_poly.type
_entity_poly.pdbx_seq_one_letter_code
_entity_poly.pdbx_strand_id
1 'polypeptide(L)'
;MSNLATLVKAATRRNQAVSSSGEPDYKVVCYYTNWSQYRPKIAKFLPEHIDPFLCTHIIYAFGWMKKGKLSSFEANDESKDGKTGFYEQINGGWSFGTKKFKDMSANRYTRQTFIYSAIAFLRQHDFDGLDLDWEYPKGNDDKANFVHLLKELLEAFVAEAKETAQPRLLLTAAVPVGPDNIRGGYDVPTVCTYLDFINVMAYDFHGKWEKTVGHNAPLFAPSDDSEWRKQLSVDHASNLWVKLGAPKEKLIIGMPTYGRSFTLSNPARNAVNSPASAGGEAGKYTSEEGFMSYYEVCEQLQTGGEYVWHEEMQVPYMVKDKLWVGFDDERAIRNKMQWLKKGGFGGAMVWTIDMDDFTGTVCGGGVKYPLMSIMREELMGIPRGGKDVDWSSITKTSIATPTTLPPPIAIDPMALKDQQNNIAKQASARIDLSPSSPRDAPKVLCYFTSWAVKRPGAGRFEAENIDPFLCTHVIYAFAGMEDYRLAPGDLSDTGDGFKEGTYTRLMKLKEKNPKLKVMLALGGWAFGSKPFRDLVSNQFRMNGFVYNALEFLRLHEFDGLDIDWEYPRGPDDKANYVNFLKELRMAFEGEAKSTGHGRLLLSAAVPASFEALAAGYDVPEVSKYLDFINIMSYDFHGLWENQVGHNSPLLPLESSSSYQKKLTVDYSVREWKKQGAPGQKIMVGMPTYGRSFSLLDSNKFDIGAEVTGGGLESRYTQEAGFMAYYEVCEFLFEDNTTLVWDNEQQVPFAYRGNQWLGFDDERSLAVKTDWLKAEGLGGVMVWSVDMDDFRGNCGTGKYPLLNTLTTGLSNYTVELTYEGPYENTGTLDGTSAKKDPTVVVCDEADGHISYHEDKLDCTRYYMCEGERKHHMPCPVNLVFNHAQNVCDWPESVPGCETAITDAAAAAAAGR
;
A
#
# COMPACT_ATOMS: atom_id res chain seq x y z
N MET A 1 11.07 24.74 -3.66
CA MET A 1 9.68 24.39 -4.02
C MET A 1 9.38 23.02 -3.39
N SER A 2 8.21 22.45 -3.65
CA SER A 2 7.93 21.03 -3.42
C SER A 2 7.40 20.43 -4.74
N ASN A 3 7.18 19.09 -4.79
CA ASN A 3 6.24 18.32 -5.67
C ASN A 3 6.80 17.67 -6.99
N LEU A 4 6.45 16.45 -7.53
CA LEU A 4 5.67 15.21 -7.17
C LEU A 4 6.10 13.95 -8.00
N ALA A 5 5.33 12.84 -8.03
CA ALA A 5 5.42 11.84 -9.10
C ALA A 5 4.79 12.31 -10.44
N THR A 6 5.55 12.26 -11.53
CA THR A 6 5.33 12.83 -12.87
C THR A 6 4.96 11.78 -13.92
N LEU A 7 4.24 12.15 -14.98
CA LEU A 7 3.76 11.19 -15.98
C LEU A 7 4.46 11.35 -17.33
N VAL A 8 5.01 10.25 -17.84
CA VAL A 8 5.87 10.21 -19.04
C VAL A 8 5.08 9.72 -20.26
N LYS A 9 5.14 10.46 -21.37
CA LYS A 9 4.84 9.92 -22.72
C LYS A 9 6.03 10.19 -23.63
N ALA A 10 6.41 9.20 -24.43
CA ALA A 10 7.41 9.33 -25.48
C ALA A 10 6.78 10.01 -26.70
N ALA A 11 7.55 10.84 -27.40
CA ALA A 11 7.09 11.42 -28.65
C ALA A 11 7.02 10.32 -29.74
N THR A 12 5.87 10.16 -30.38
CA THR A 12 5.65 9.09 -31.37
C THR A 12 6.47 9.36 -32.65
N ARG A 13 7.67 8.77 -32.76
CA ARG A 13 8.52 8.85 -33.97
C ARG A 13 7.87 8.09 -35.15
N ARG A 14 6.83 8.63 -35.79
CA ARG A 14 6.34 8.14 -37.09
C ARG A 14 7.31 8.55 -38.20
N ASN A 15 8.00 7.54 -38.78
CA ASN A 15 8.76 7.62 -40.02
C ASN A 15 9.83 8.70 -40.11
N GLN A 16 10.87 8.62 -39.27
CA GLN A 16 12.23 8.93 -39.73
C GLN A 16 13.09 7.67 -39.60
N ALA A 17 13.89 7.41 -40.63
CA ALA A 17 14.71 6.20 -40.70
C ALA A 17 15.69 6.17 -39.53
N VAL A 18 15.83 4.99 -38.90
CA VAL A 18 16.94 4.71 -37.98
C VAL A 18 18.24 4.97 -38.75
N SER A 19 18.98 6.02 -38.37
CA SER A 19 20.29 6.25 -38.96
C SER A 19 21.21 5.11 -38.50
N SER A 20 21.87 4.46 -39.46
CA SER A 20 22.90 3.46 -39.19
C SER A 20 24.25 4.08 -38.83
N SER A 21 24.25 5.35 -38.41
CA SER A 21 25.40 6.04 -37.83
C SER A 21 25.52 5.67 -36.34
N GLY A 22 26.73 5.39 -35.88
CA GLY A 22 27.03 5.15 -34.45
C GLY A 22 27.03 6.42 -33.61
N GLU A 23 26.02 7.29 -33.81
CA GLU A 23 25.85 8.54 -33.09
C GLU A 23 25.00 8.31 -31.81
N PRO A 24 25.29 9.01 -30.70
CA PRO A 24 24.57 8.85 -29.44
C PRO A 24 23.11 9.37 -29.53
N ASP A 25 22.14 8.54 -29.17
CA ASP A 25 20.71 8.90 -29.05
C ASP A 25 20.44 9.68 -27.75
N TYR A 26 20.73 10.99 -27.80
CA TYR A 26 20.48 11.91 -26.70
C TYR A 26 18.99 12.09 -26.42
N LYS A 27 18.64 12.21 -25.13
CA LYS A 27 17.26 12.54 -24.71
C LYS A 27 17.09 14.05 -24.56
N VAL A 28 15.98 14.55 -25.09
CA VAL A 28 15.44 15.89 -24.78
C VAL A 28 14.13 15.66 -24.04
N VAL A 29 14.09 16.00 -22.75
CA VAL A 29 12.97 15.71 -21.84
C VAL A 29 12.31 17.02 -21.43
N CYS A 30 11.02 17.18 -21.71
CA CYS A 30 10.34 18.47 -21.57
C CYS A 30 9.23 18.39 -20.52
N TYR A 31 9.32 19.20 -19.46
CA TYR A 31 8.27 19.30 -18.46
C TYR A 31 7.15 20.25 -18.93
N TYR A 32 5.90 19.79 -18.93
CA TYR A 32 4.70 20.59 -19.19
C TYR A 32 3.94 20.85 -17.88
N THR A 33 3.52 22.09 -17.63
CA THR A 33 2.76 22.44 -16.42
C THR A 33 1.26 22.58 -16.69
N ASN A 34 0.39 21.90 -15.93
CA ASN A 34 -1.06 21.99 -16.16
C ASN A 34 -1.60 23.44 -16.06
N TRP A 35 -1.09 24.19 -15.09
CA TRP A 35 -1.56 25.54 -14.77
C TRP A 35 -1.12 26.61 -15.76
N SER A 36 -0.26 26.30 -16.74
CA SER A 36 0.08 27.25 -17.81
C SER A 36 -1.14 27.66 -18.64
N GLN A 37 -2.20 26.83 -18.65
CA GLN A 37 -3.48 27.15 -19.29
C GLN A 37 -4.21 28.35 -18.66
N TYR A 38 -3.87 28.70 -17.41
CA TYR A 38 -4.49 29.79 -16.65
C TYR A 38 -3.71 31.11 -16.75
N ARG A 39 -2.50 31.10 -17.35
CA ARG A 39 -1.73 32.33 -17.56
C ARG A 39 -2.45 33.29 -18.54
N PRO A 40 -2.27 34.61 -18.38
CA PRO A 40 -2.96 35.59 -19.22
C PRO A 40 -2.30 35.78 -20.58
N LYS A 41 -3.13 36.04 -21.60
CA LYS A 41 -2.71 36.52 -22.94
C LYS A 41 -1.67 35.61 -23.60
N ILE A 42 -0.53 36.17 -24.03
CA ILE A 42 0.53 35.48 -24.79
C ILE A 42 1.23 34.36 -24.01
N ALA A 43 1.09 34.33 -22.68
CA ALA A 43 1.66 33.32 -21.82
C ALA A 43 0.74 32.10 -21.59
N LYS A 44 -0.49 32.13 -22.11
CA LYS A 44 -1.41 30.98 -22.01
C LYS A 44 -0.86 29.84 -22.86
N PHE A 45 -0.41 28.77 -22.20
CA PHE A 45 0.14 27.61 -22.87
C PHE A 45 -0.80 26.39 -22.76
N LEU A 46 -0.88 25.64 -23.85
CA LEU A 46 -1.91 24.65 -24.15
C LEU A 46 -1.32 23.49 -24.98
N PRO A 47 -2.00 22.32 -25.05
CA PRO A 47 -1.58 21.17 -25.85
C PRO A 47 -1.08 21.49 -27.25
N GLU A 48 -1.86 22.30 -27.96
CA GLU A 48 -1.72 22.55 -29.39
C GLU A 48 -0.53 23.45 -29.71
N HIS A 49 0.13 24.01 -28.69
CA HIS A 49 1.34 24.79 -28.85
C HIS A 49 2.61 23.93 -28.91
N ILE A 50 2.58 22.70 -28.39
CA ILE A 50 3.74 21.79 -28.34
C ILE A 50 4.09 21.32 -29.76
N ASP A 51 5.31 21.62 -30.21
CA ASP A 51 5.86 21.00 -31.43
C ASP A 51 6.23 19.54 -31.12
N PRO A 52 5.62 18.53 -31.78
CA PRO A 52 5.84 17.12 -31.47
C PRO A 52 7.26 16.63 -31.81
N PHE A 53 8.07 17.45 -32.50
CA PHE A 53 9.48 17.18 -32.80
C PHE A 53 10.44 18.00 -31.93
N LEU A 54 9.94 18.78 -30.96
CA LEU A 54 10.78 19.57 -30.04
C LEU A 54 11.49 18.69 -28.99
N CYS A 55 10.84 17.59 -28.59
CA CYS A 55 11.20 16.79 -27.43
C CYS A 55 11.19 15.30 -27.77
N THR A 56 12.05 14.52 -27.13
CA THR A 56 12.00 13.05 -27.21
C THR A 56 10.97 12.45 -26.25
N HIS A 57 10.79 13.10 -25.09
CA HIS A 57 9.86 12.71 -24.04
C HIS A 57 9.14 13.97 -23.54
N ILE A 58 7.83 13.88 -23.35
CA ILE A 58 7.04 14.89 -22.67
C ILE A 58 6.68 14.32 -21.31
N ILE A 59 7.17 14.97 -20.27
CA ILE A 59 6.78 14.72 -18.90
C ILE A 59 5.76 15.82 -18.57
N TYR A 60 4.48 15.51 -18.42
CA TYR A 60 3.55 16.52 -17.89
C TYR A 60 3.53 16.35 -16.38
N ALA A 61 3.48 17.51 -15.75
CA ALA A 61 3.98 17.72 -14.42
C ALA A 61 2.80 18.08 -13.52
N PHE A 62 2.38 17.23 -12.57
CA PHE A 62 2.76 15.84 -12.25
C PHE A 62 1.55 15.17 -11.55
N GLY A 63 1.15 13.93 -11.85
CA GLY A 63 -0.11 13.33 -11.34
C GLY A 63 -0.37 13.36 -9.82
N TRP A 64 -1.65 13.34 -9.43
CA TRP A 64 -2.09 13.42 -8.02
C TRP A 64 -2.19 12.03 -7.34
N MET A 65 -2.55 12.03 -6.05
CA MET A 65 -2.58 10.86 -5.17
C MET A 65 -3.65 11.02 -4.08
N LYS A 66 -4.64 10.13 -4.11
CA LYS A 66 -5.78 10.12 -3.19
C LYS A 66 -5.83 8.77 -2.47
N LYS A 67 -5.70 8.79 -1.13
CA LYS A 67 -5.62 7.57 -0.29
C LYS A 67 -4.52 6.59 -0.75
N GLY A 68 -3.32 7.09 -1.05
CA GLY A 68 -2.19 6.27 -1.50
C GLY A 68 -2.21 5.86 -2.98
N LYS A 69 -3.32 6.06 -3.69
CA LYS A 69 -3.47 5.72 -5.12
C LYS A 69 -3.19 6.91 -6.02
N LEU A 70 -2.53 6.70 -7.16
CA LEU A 70 -2.39 7.70 -8.23
C LEU A 70 -3.78 8.11 -8.76
N SER A 71 -3.98 9.40 -9.04
CA SER A 71 -5.26 9.95 -9.52
C SER A 71 -5.06 11.24 -10.33
N SER A 72 -6.13 11.73 -10.96
CA SER A 72 -6.16 13.06 -11.56
C SER A 72 -6.07 14.19 -10.53
N PHE A 73 -5.58 15.35 -10.98
CA PHE A 73 -5.47 16.56 -10.17
C PHE A 73 -6.72 17.44 -10.27
N GLU A 74 -7.12 17.82 -11.49
CA GLU A 74 -8.31 18.64 -11.73
C GLU A 74 -9.38 17.91 -12.56
N ALA A 75 -10.64 18.35 -12.45
CA ALA A 75 -11.76 17.66 -13.08
C ALA A 75 -11.82 17.77 -14.62
N ASN A 76 -11.07 18.71 -15.21
CA ASN A 76 -10.84 18.96 -16.64
C ASN A 76 -9.63 18.21 -17.21
N ASP A 77 -8.83 17.55 -16.36
CA ASP A 77 -7.84 16.58 -16.82
C ASP A 77 -8.52 15.37 -17.50
N GLU A 78 -9.66 14.96 -16.94
CA GLU A 78 -10.52 13.86 -17.38
C GLU A 78 -11.47 14.29 -18.51
N SER A 79 -11.70 13.41 -19.49
CA SER A 79 -12.74 13.62 -20.51
C SER A 79 -14.14 13.47 -19.93
N LYS A 80 -14.98 14.50 -20.10
CA LYS A 80 -16.38 14.54 -19.61
C LYS A 80 -17.30 15.30 -20.56
N ASP A 81 -18.56 14.90 -20.61
CA ASP A 81 -19.65 15.60 -21.31
C ASP A 81 -19.35 15.93 -22.79
N GLY A 82 -18.68 15.02 -23.49
CA GLY A 82 -18.28 15.20 -24.89
C GLY A 82 -17.13 16.18 -25.12
N LYS A 83 -16.47 16.66 -24.05
CA LYS A 83 -15.21 17.41 -24.11
C LYS A 83 -14.07 16.47 -23.74
N THR A 84 -13.12 16.34 -24.67
CA THR A 84 -11.81 15.72 -24.44
C THR A 84 -11.09 16.46 -23.32
N GLY A 85 -10.64 15.73 -22.30
CA GLY A 85 -9.85 16.24 -21.18
C GLY A 85 -8.37 16.38 -21.52
N PHE A 86 -7.61 17.06 -20.67
CA PHE A 86 -6.20 17.31 -20.94
C PHE A 86 -5.33 16.05 -21.02
N TYR A 87 -5.71 14.90 -20.43
CA TYR A 87 -4.95 13.64 -20.57
C TYR A 87 -5.09 12.96 -21.94
N GLU A 88 -6.11 13.32 -22.72
CA GLU A 88 -6.24 12.87 -24.11
C GLU A 88 -5.58 13.88 -25.09
N GLN A 89 -5.27 15.10 -24.63
CA GLN A 89 -4.63 16.16 -25.42
C GLN A 89 -3.12 16.27 -25.15
N ILE A 90 -2.70 15.95 -23.92
CA ILE A 90 -1.32 15.85 -23.42
C ILE A 90 -1.32 14.80 -22.26
N ASN A 91 -0.60 15.05 -21.16
CA ASN A 91 -0.23 14.11 -20.09
C ASN A 91 -0.77 14.64 -18.72
N GLY A 92 -0.32 14.25 -17.51
CA GLY A 92 -1.02 14.59 -16.23
C GLY A 92 -0.29 15.28 -15.05
N GLY A 93 -1.05 16.07 -14.26
CA GLY A 93 -0.64 17.34 -13.60
C GLY A 93 -0.73 17.50 -12.04
N TRP A 94 -0.11 18.57 -11.48
CA TRP A 94 0.49 18.90 -10.12
C TRP A 94 -0.40 19.27 -8.88
N SER A 95 -0.17 18.91 -7.58
CA SER A 95 0.86 19.42 -6.59
C SER A 95 0.97 18.65 -5.20
N PHE A 96 2.13 18.17 -4.70
CA PHE A 96 2.33 17.54 -3.36
C PHE A 96 3.64 17.75 -2.59
N GLY A 97 3.52 17.92 -1.27
CA GLY A 97 4.65 17.90 -0.32
C GLY A 97 5.14 16.51 0.14
N THR A 98 6.38 16.50 0.65
CA THR A 98 7.22 15.35 1.05
C THR A 98 6.53 14.29 1.92
N LYS A 99 5.61 14.70 2.81
CA LYS A 99 4.92 13.77 3.73
C LYS A 99 4.21 12.63 2.99
N LYS A 100 3.58 12.90 1.85
CA LYS A 100 2.83 11.87 1.11
C LYS A 100 3.71 10.81 0.48
N PHE A 101 4.91 11.17 0.01
CA PHE A 101 5.90 10.20 -0.44
C PHE A 101 6.41 9.34 0.72
N LYS A 102 6.65 9.95 1.89
CA LYS A 102 7.02 9.21 3.10
C LYS A 102 5.92 8.23 3.50
N ASP A 103 4.68 8.69 3.63
CA ASP A 103 3.51 7.86 3.97
C ASP A 103 3.32 6.70 2.97
N MET A 104 3.43 6.98 1.65
CA MET A 104 3.25 5.98 0.59
C MET A 104 4.40 4.96 0.52
N SER A 105 5.65 5.40 0.71
CA SER A 105 6.82 4.51 0.62
C SER A 105 7.09 3.70 1.90
N ALA A 106 6.53 4.13 3.03
CA ALA A 106 6.81 3.64 4.38
C ALA A 106 6.74 2.12 4.59
N ASN A 107 5.86 1.41 3.87
CA ASN A 107 5.75 -0.05 3.98
C ASN A 107 5.32 -0.69 2.66
N ARG A 108 5.35 -2.03 2.61
CA ARG A 108 5.05 -2.78 1.38
C ARG A 108 3.59 -2.62 0.95
N TYR A 109 2.62 -2.60 1.86
CA TYR A 109 1.21 -2.39 1.51
C TYR A 109 1.01 -1.06 0.79
N THR A 110 1.46 0.05 1.39
CA THR A 110 1.28 1.40 0.82
C THR A 110 1.99 1.57 -0.52
N ARG A 111 3.15 0.93 -0.71
CA ARG A 111 3.83 0.88 -2.03
C ARG A 111 3.06 0.08 -3.06
N GLN A 112 2.59 -1.13 -2.74
CA GLN A 112 1.81 -1.94 -3.68
C GLN A 112 0.49 -1.25 -4.07
N THR A 113 -0.20 -0.59 -3.12
CA THR A 113 -1.36 0.28 -3.40
C THR A 113 -1.03 1.35 -4.44
N PHE A 114 0.10 2.06 -4.28
CA PHE A 114 0.54 3.04 -5.26
C PHE A 114 0.87 2.40 -6.61
N ILE A 115 1.69 1.35 -6.63
CA ILE A 115 2.15 0.65 -7.85
C ILE A 115 0.97 0.17 -8.71
N TYR A 116 0.01 -0.56 -8.14
CA TYR A 116 -1.11 -1.10 -8.91
C TYR A 116 -2.07 0.00 -9.39
N SER A 117 -2.25 1.06 -8.61
CA SER A 117 -3.01 2.23 -9.07
C SER A 117 -2.30 2.99 -10.20
N ALA A 118 -0.97 3.10 -10.13
CA ALA A 118 -0.17 3.79 -11.13
C ALA A 118 -0.19 3.02 -12.46
N ILE A 119 0.01 1.70 -12.45
CA ILE A 119 -0.09 0.85 -13.66
C ILE A 119 -1.46 1.01 -14.33
N ALA A 120 -2.55 0.89 -13.56
CA ALA A 120 -3.91 1.01 -14.10
C ALA A 120 -4.15 2.38 -14.74
N PHE A 121 -3.76 3.45 -14.05
CA PHE A 121 -3.88 4.83 -14.53
C PHE A 121 -3.04 5.10 -15.78
N LEU A 122 -1.76 4.67 -15.77
CA LEU A 122 -0.85 4.86 -16.90
C LEU A 122 -1.37 4.16 -18.17
N ARG A 123 -1.89 2.92 -18.03
CA ARG A 123 -2.51 2.20 -19.15
C ARG A 123 -3.84 2.81 -19.60
N GLN A 124 -4.68 3.28 -18.67
CA GLN A 124 -5.97 3.91 -18.98
C GLN A 124 -5.82 5.18 -19.83
N HIS A 125 -4.75 5.94 -19.62
CA HIS A 125 -4.51 7.24 -20.27
C HIS A 125 -3.36 7.20 -21.30
N ASP A 126 -2.98 6.01 -21.77
CA ASP A 126 -1.96 5.79 -22.82
C ASP A 126 -0.61 6.47 -22.52
N PHE A 127 -0.11 6.31 -21.29
CA PHE A 127 1.22 6.78 -20.88
C PHE A 127 2.30 5.72 -21.14
N ASP A 128 3.49 6.18 -21.51
CA ASP A 128 4.67 5.33 -21.69
C ASP A 128 5.43 5.10 -20.39
N GLY A 129 5.16 5.82 -19.29
CA GLY A 129 5.84 5.56 -18.02
C GLY A 129 5.58 6.55 -16.88
N LEU A 130 6.31 6.34 -15.79
CA LEU A 130 6.24 7.10 -14.55
C LEU A 130 7.61 7.72 -14.24
N ASP A 131 7.61 8.96 -13.81
CA ASP A 131 8.75 9.68 -13.26
C ASP A 131 8.47 9.99 -11.79
N LEU A 132 9.48 9.97 -10.91
CA LEU A 132 9.32 10.29 -9.48
C LEU A 132 10.16 11.51 -9.08
N ASP A 133 9.53 12.66 -8.85
CA ASP A 133 10.15 13.84 -8.21
C ASP A 133 9.80 13.89 -6.72
N TRP A 134 10.47 13.06 -5.92
CA TRP A 134 10.39 13.16 -4.47
C TRP A 134 11.35 14.26 -4.00
N GLU A 135 10.79 15.42 -3.64
CA GLU A 135 11.52 16.55 -3.04
C GLU A 135 11.38 16.62 -1.51
N TYR A 136 12.37 16.25 -0.68
CA TYR A 136 13.42 15.25 -0.94
C TYR A 136 13.33 14.14 0.12
N PRO A 137 13.66 12.88 -0.19
CA PRO A 137 13.81 11.84 0.82
C PRO A 137 14.91 12.25 1.81
N LYS A 138 14.70 12.05 3.11
CA LYS A 138 15.67 12.47 4.13
C LYS A 138 15.83 11.44 5.25
N GLY A 139 17.06 10.98 5.43
CA GLY A 139 17.42 10.00 6.45
C GLY A 139 17.32 8.56 5.96
N ASN A 140 17.73 7.63 6.82
CA ASN A 140 17.94 6.23 6.42
C ASN A 140 16.65 5.53 5.96
N ASP A 141 15.53 5.79 6.62
CA ASP A 141 14.24 5.16 6.31
C ASP A 141 13.73 5.61 4.93
N ASP A 142 13.64 6.92 4.70
CA ASP A 142 13.21 7.49 3.41
C ASP A 142 14.13 7.00 2.27
N LYS A 143 15.45 6.96 2.49
CA LYS A 143 16.45 6.47 1.53
C LYS A 143 16.25 4.99 1.18
N ALA A 144 16.02 4.13 2.17
CA ALA A 144 15.74 2.71 1.95
C ALA A 144 14.36 2.50 1.28
N ASN A 145 13.34 3.24 1.72
CA ASN A 145 12.00 3.16 1.18
C ASN A 145 11.89 3.62 -0.27
N PHE A 146 12.67 4.63 -0.68
CA PHE A 146 12.77 5.03 -2.09
C PHE A 146 13.39 3.93 -2.96
N VAL A 147 14.46 3.28 -2.48
CA VAL A 147 15.05 2.10 -3.14
C VAL A 147 14.05 0.95 -3.27
N HIS A 148 13.29 0.65 -2.21
CA HIS A 148 12.25 -0.38 -2.26
C HIS A 148 11.12 -0.04 -3.23
N LEU A 149 10.68 1.22 -3.27
CA LEU A 149 9.66 1.72 -4.20
C LEU A 149 10.11 1.57 -5.67
N LEU A 150 11.32 2.02 -6.00
CA LEU A 150 11.85 1.92 -7.36
C LEU A 150 12.01 0.46 -7.81
N LYS A 151 12.49 -0.42 -6.92
CA LYS A 151 12.59 -1.85 -7.18
C LYS A 151 11.21 -2.45 -7.48
N GLU A 152 10.25 -2.26 -6.58
CA GLU A 152 8.92 -2.85 -6.68
C GLU A 152 8.13 -2.28 -7.89
N LEU A 153 8.31 -1.01 -8.25
CA LEU A 153 7.78 -0.41 -9.49
C LEU A 153 8.35 -1.08 -10.74
N LEU A 154 9.68 -1.19 -10.86
CA LEU A 154 10.29 -1.79 -12.05
C LEU A 154 9.91 -3.28 -12.20
N GLU A 155 9.93 -4.05 -11.11
CA GLU A 155 9.52 -5.45 -11.11
C GLU A 155 8.06 -5.60 -11.58
N ALA A 156 7.15 -4.73 -11.11
CA ALA A 156 5.76 -4.73 -11.53
C ALA A 156 5.58 -4.29 -13.00
N PHE A 157 6.29 -3.26 -13.46
CA PHE A 157 6.24 -2.80 -14.86
C PHE A 157 6.76 -3.86 -15.84
N VAL A 158 7.84 -4.58 -15.49
CA VAL A 158 8.36 -5.69 -16.30
C VAL A 158 7.37 -6.86 -16.34
N ALA A 159 6.77 -7.20 -15.20
CA ALA A 159 5.85 -8.33 -15.11
C ALA A 159 4.49 -8.05 -15.79
N GLU A 160 3.94 -6.84 -15.64
CA GLU A 160 2.72 -6.42 -16.34
C GLU A 160 2.91 -6.43 -17.85
N ALA A 161 3.98 -5.83 -18.36
CA ALA A 161 4.27 -5.79 -19.80
C ALA A 161 4.36 -7.19 -20.43
N LYS A 162 4.92 -8.15 -19.70
CA LYS A 162 4.98 -9.56 -20.12
C LYS A 162 3.60 -10.23 -20.08
N GLU A 163 2.76 -9.89 -19.11
CA GLU A 163 1.42 -10.45 -18.91
C GLU A 163 0.41 -9.90 -19.93
N THR A 164 0.43 -8.60 -20.19
CA THR A 164 -0.51 -7.90 -21.10
C THR A 164 -0.02 -7.84 -22.55
N ALA A 165 1.20 -8.31 -22.82
CA ALA A 165 1.92 -8.18 -24.09
C ALA A 165 2.09 -6.73 -24.58
N GLN A 166 2.08 -5.76 -23.66
CA GLN A 166 2.28 -4.33 -23.91
C GLN A 166 3.76 -3.93 -23.79
N PRO A 167 4.19 -2.80 -24.38
CA PRO A 167 5.51 -2.22 -24.11
C PRO A 167 5.69 -1.91 -22.62
N ARG A 168 6.87 -2.21 -22.06
CA ARG A 168 7.18 -1.91 -20.65
C ARG A 168 7.13 -0.40 -20.40
N LEU A 169 6.39 -0.02 -19.35
CA LEU A 169 6.38 1.34 -18.82
C LEU A 169 7.80 1.77 -18.38
N LEU A 170 8.20 2.97 -18.78
CA LEU A 170 9.43 3.62 -18.34
C LEU A 170 9.34 3.97 -16.85
N LEU A 171 10.46 3.91 -16.14
CA LEU A 171 10.59 4.37 -14.77
C LEU A 171 11.75 5.36 -14.66
N THR A 172 11.47 6.62 -14.34
CA THR A 172 12.45 7.70 -14.23
C THR A 172 12.30 8.44 -12.90
N ALA A 173 13.20 9.37 -12.59
CA ALA A 173 13.07 10.23 -11.42
C ALA A 173 13.71 11.60 -11.67
N ALA A 174 13.10 12.66 -11.14
CA ALA A 174 13.78 13.92 -10.93
C ALA A 174 14.49 13.93 -9.58
N VAL A 175 15.70 14.50 -9.56
CA VAL A 175 16.62 14.37 -8.42
C VAL A 175 17.37 15.67 -8.11
N PRO A 176 17.70 15.94 -6.83
CA PRO A 176 18.35 17.17 -6.40
C PRO A 176 19.79 17.31 -6.87
N VAL A 177 20.23 18.57 -6.87
CA VAL A 177 21.63 18.97 -7.06
C VAL A 177 22.36 19.35 -5.75
N GLY A 178 21.62 19.59 -4.66
CA GLY A 178 22.19 19.92 -3.36
C GLY A 178 22.98 18.76 -2.73
N PRO A 179 24.28 18.92 -2.39
CA PRO A 179 25.13 17.82 -1.89
C PRO A 179 24.58 17.07 -0.68
N ASP A 180 23.93 17.77 0.24
CA ASP A 180 23.36 17.18 1.46
C ASP A 180 22.08 16.38 1.17
N ASN A 181 21.24 16.85 0.25
CA ASN A 181 20.03 16.14 -0.18
C ASN A 181 20.41 14.84 -0.91
N ILE A 182 21.41 14.87 -1.79
CA ILE A 182 21.88 13.68 -2.51
C ILE A 182 22.43 12.64 -1.52
N ARG A 183 23.33 13.05 -0.62
CA ARG A 183 23.97 12.14 0.35
C ARG A 183 22.99 11.60 1.40
N GLY A 184 22.09 12.45 1.89
CA GLY A 184 21.13 12.13 2.95
C GLY A 184 19.86 11.41 2.48
N GLY A 185 19.52 11.49 1.18
CA GLY A 185 18.28 10.95 0.63
C GLY A 185 18.43 9.75 -0.31
N TYR A 186 19.58 9.58 -0.97
CA TYR A 186 19.68 8.64 -2.10
C TYR A 186 20.80 7.61 -1.94
N ASP A 187 20.51 6.36 -2.30
CA ASP A 187 21.52 5.35 -2.63
C ASP A 187 21.80 5.41 -4.13
N VAL A 188 22.72 6.28 -4.54
CA VAL A 188 22.93 6.62 -5.95
C VAL A 188 23.19 5.39 -6.84
N PRO A 189 24.12 4.46 -6.50
CA PRO A 189 24.31 3.25 -7.29
C PRO A 189 23.04 2.42 -7.45
N THR A 190 22.31 2.17 -6.35
CA THR A 190 21.12 1.31 -6.38
C THR A 190 19.95 1.98 -7.11
N VAL A 191 19.71 3.27 -6.91
CA VAL A 191 18.72 4.07 -7.67
C VAL A 191 18.99 3.98 -9.18
N CYS A 192 20.26 4.06 -9.59
CA CYS A 192 20.66 3.95 -11.00
C CYS A 192 20.43 2.55 -11.61
N THR A 193 20.25 1.50 -10.80
CA THR A 193 19.89 0.16 -11.32
C THR A 193 18.43 0.06 -11.74
N TYR A 194 17.53 0.79 -11.09
CA TYR A 194 16.08 0.68 -11.30
C TYR A 194 15.50 1.71 -12.27
N LEU A 195 16.17 2.87 -12.43
CA LEU A 195 15.71 3.93 -13.32
C LEU A 195 16.22 3.75 -14.76
N ASP A 196 15.37 4.00 -15.74
CA ASP A 196 15.71 4.07 -17.16
C ASP A 196 16.67 5.25 -17.43
N PHE A 197 16.33 6.43 -16.91
CA PHE A 197 17.17 7.62 -16.85
C PHE A 197 16.77 8.53 -15.68
N ILE A 198 17.59 9.53 -15.39
CA ILE A 198 17.52 10.40 -14.22
C ILE A 198 17.52 11.86 -14.67
N ASN A 199 16.49 12.60 -14.29
CA ASN A 199 16.34 14.03 -14.56
C ASN A 199 17.01 14.85 -13.44
N VAL A 200 18.25 15.29 -13.66
CA VAL A 200 19.01 16.07 -12.65
C VAL A 200 18.53 17.51 -12.68
N MET A 201 17.94 17.99 -11.58
CA MET A 201 17.38 19.35 -11.48
C MET A 201 18.47 20.43 -11.33
N ALA A 202 19.27 20.64 -12.37
CA ALA A 202 20.42 21.54 -12.38
C ALA A 202 20.05 23.03 -12.57
N TYR A 203 19.13 23.49 -11.72
CA TYR A 203 18.64 24.85 -11.58
C TYR A 203 18.29 25.12 -10.11
N ASP A 204 17.78 26.31 -9.79
CA ASP A 204 17.47 26.72 -8.42
C ASP A 204 18.67 26.67 -7.43
N PHE A 205 19.87 26.85 -7.95
CA PHE A 205 21.08 26.98 -7.12
C PHE A 205 21.04 28.25 -6.24
N HIS A 206 20.47 29.34 -6.77
CA HIS A 206 20.30 30.62 -6.08
C HIS A 206 18.91 31.19 -6.35
N GLY A 207 18.30 31.84 -5.35
CA GLY A 207 16.97 32.44 -5.46
C GLY A 207 16.62 33.32 -4.28
N LYS A 208 15.38 33.84 -4.22
CA LYS A 208 14.92 34.86 -3.25
C LYS A 208 15.06 34.52 -1.75
N TRP A 209 15.39 33.26 -1.43
CA TRP A 209 15.73 32.82 -0.08
C TRP A 209 17.13 33.29 0.38
N GLU A 210 17.99 33.75 -0.54
CA GLU A 210 19.31 34.28 -0.22
C GLU A 210 19.32 35.81 -0.03
N LYS A 211 20.31 36.30 0.73
CA LYS A 211 20.58 37.73 0.96
C LYS A 211 21.51 38.35 -0.09
N THR A 212 21.89 37.59 -1.11
CA THR A 212 22.80 37.98 -2.19
C THR A 212 22.24 37.51 -3.52
N VAL A 213 22.45 38.27 -4.59
CA VAL A 213 22.08 37.84 -5.95
C VAL A 213 23.01 36.72 -6.45
N GLY A 214 22.45 35.75 -7.17
CA GLY A 214 23.16 34.62 -7.75
C GLY A 214 22.36 34.01 -8.91
N HIS A 215 23.05 33.34 -9.84
CA HIS A 215 22.42 32.80 -11.05
C HIS A 215 21.55 31.58 -10.76
N ASN A 216 20.46 31.41 -11.53
CA ASN A 216 19.57 30.26 -11.42
C ASN A 216 20.30 28.93 -11.70
N ALA A 217 21.02 28.84 -12.83
CA ALA A 217 21.72 27.64 -13.28
C ALA A 217 23.11 27.96 -13.88
N PRO A 218 24.09 28.45 -13.10
CA PRO A 218 25.43 28.71 -13.63
C PRO A 218 26.11 27.41 -14.07
N LEU A 219 26.75 27.41 -15.25
CA LEU A 219 27.41 26.20 -15.76
C LEU A 219 28.61 25.82 -14.88
N PHE A 220 29.43 26.81 -14.54
CA PHE A 220 30.54 26.69 -13.59
C PHE A 220 30.37 27.69 -12.44
N ALA A 221 30.98 27.40 -11.30
CA ALA A 221 31.09 28.37 -10.20
C ALA A 221 32.22 29.39 -10.48
N PRO A 222 32.07 30.65 -10.02
CA PRO A 222 33.11 31.65 -10.14
C PRO A 222 34.25 31.40 -9.16
N SER A 223 35.43 31.93 -9.48
CA SER A 223 36.67 31.71 -8.76
C SER A 223 36.70 32.36 -7.35
N ASP A 224 35.93 33.41 -7.15
CA ASP A 224 35.79 34.18 -5.90
C ASP A 224 34.73 33.62 -4.92
N ASP A 225 33.98 32.59 -5.32
CA ASP A 225 33.02 31.92 -4.45
C ASP A 225 33.71 31.10 -3.34
N SER A 226 33.01 30.92 -2.22
CA SER A 226 33.44 30.01 -1.15
C SER A 226 33.47 28.55 -1.62
N GLU A 227 34.32 27.71 -1.01
CA GLU A 227 34.39 26.26 -1.32
C GLU A 227 33.06 25.51 -1.11
N TRP A 228 32.14 26.05 -0.30
CA TRP A 228 30.76 25.55 -0.24
C TRP A 228 29.96 25.97 -1.49
N ARG A 229 29.93 27.27 -1.81
CA ARG A 229 29.19 27.80 -2.97
C ARG A 229 29.69 27.27 -4.31
N LYS A 230 30.98 26.92 -4.43
CA LYS A 230 31.51 26.25 -5.63
C LYS A 230 30.83 24.92 -5.99
N GLN A 231 30.07 24.32 -5.06
CA GLN A 231 29.27 23.12 -5.30
C GLN A 231 27.93 23.43 -6.00
N LEU A 232 27.53 24.70 -6.07
CA LEU A 232 26.25 25.18 -6.61
C LEU A 232 26.37 25.57 -8.10
N SER A 233 26.76 24.60 -8.94
CA SER A 233 26.82 24.78 -10.40
C SER A 233 26.41 23.50 -11.13
N VAL A 234 25.97 23.65 -12.38
CA VAL A 234 25.54 22.54 -13.25
C VAL A 234 26.66 21.50 -13.38
N ASP A 235 27.91 21.93 -13.60
CA ASP A 235 29.05 21.03 -13.70
C ASP A 235 29.30 20.26 -12.39
N HIS A 236 29.38 20.96 -11.26
CA HIS A 236 29.69 20.31 -9.99
C HIS A 236 28.60 19.30 -9.60
N ALA A 237 27.33 19.70 -9.67
CA ALA A 237 26.22 18.87 -9.26
C ALA A 237 26.07 17.62 -10.13
N SER A 238 26.21 17.76 -11.45
CA SER A 238 26.14 16.64 -12.39
C SER A 238 27.29 15.66 -12.16
N ASN A 239 28.52 16.17 -11.95
CA ASN A 239 29.67 15.33 -11.65
C ASN A 239 29.64 14.73 -10.22
N LEU A 240 28.90 15.32 -9.27
CA LEU A 240 28.69 14.73 -7.95
C LEU A 240 27.85 13.44 -8.03
N TRP A 241 26.79 13.42 -8.84
CA TRP A 241 26.04 12.19 -9.13
C TRP A 241 26.95 11.10 -9.73
N VAL A 242 27.78 11.45 -10.72
CA VAL A 242 28.76 10.52 -11.31
C VAL A 242 29.75 10.01 -10.27
N LYS A 243 30.30 10.89 -9.42
CA LYS A 243 31.24 10.54 -8.34
C LYS A 243 30.63 9.61 -7.30
N LEU A 244 29.31 9.65 -7.11
CA LEU A 244 28.55 8.76 -6.23
C LEU A 244 28.09 7.46 -6.93
N GLY A 245 28.43 7.26 -8.20
CA GLY A 245 28.23 6.01 -8.93
C GLY A 245 27.17 6.05 -10.05
N ALA A 246 26.62 7.22 -10.39
CA ALA A 246 25.65 7.32 -11.48
C ALA A 246 26.30 7.18 -12.88
N PRO A 247 25.78 6.32 -13.77
CA PRO A 247 26.22 6.25 -15.17
C PRO A 247 25.86 7.55 -15.90
N LYS A 248 26.82 8.15 -16.60
CA LYS A 248 26.64 9.46 -17.26
C LYS A 248 25.56 9.42 -18.35
N GLU A 249 25.50 8.32 -19.08
CA GLU A 249 24.52 8.03 -20.12
C GLU A 249 23.07 7.95 -19.61
N LYS A 250 22.87 7.82 -18.28
CA LYS A 250 21.55 7.90 -17.63
C LYS A 250 21.23 9.29 -17.07
N LEU A 251 22.20 10.19 -16.92
CA LEU A 251 21.98 11.53 -16.36
C LEU A 251 21.53 12.50 -17.45
N ILE A 252 20.32 13.02 -17.29
CA ILE A 252 19.69 14.01 -18.16
C ILE A 252 19.70 15.35 -17.42
N ILE A 253 20.43 16.33 -17.95
CA ILE A 253 20.79 17.53 -17.19
C ILE A 253 19.75 18.63 -17.37
N GLY A 254 19.18 19.12 -16.27
CA GLY A 254 18.16 20.16 -16.24
C GLY A 254 18.65 21.52 -16.73
N MET A 255 17.79 22.19 -17.49
CA MET A 255 17.99 23.49 -18.10
C MET A 255 16.75 24.34 -17.78
N PRO A 256 16.88 25.49 -17.11
CA PRO A 256 15.74 26.34 -16.83
C PRO A 256 15.40 27.21 -18.04
N THR A 257 14.11 27.33 -18.36
CA THR A 257 13.56 28.34 -19.29
C THR A 257 13.04 29.57 -18.52
N TYR A 258 13.65 29.85 -17.37
CA TYR A 258 13.29 30.92 -16.45
C TYR A 258 14.54 31.44 -15.72
N GLY A 259 14.46 32.67 -15.24
CA GLY A 259 15.43 33.28 -14.35
C GLY A 259 14.93 33.39 -12.91
N ARG A 260 15.89 33.43 -11.98
CA ARG A 260 15.63 33.77 -10.58
C ARG A 260 15.90 35.26 -10.37
N SER A 261 14.92 35.97 -9.81
CA SER A 261 14.91 37.42 -9.72
C SER A 261 15.07 37.93 -8.29
N PHE A 262 15.71 39.09 -8.15
CA PHE A 262 16.06 39.71 -6.88
C PHE A 262 15.84 41.22 -6.93
N THR A 263 15.60 41.83 -5.77
CA THR A 263 15.65 43.28 -5.59
C THR A 263 16.99 43.65 -4.96
N LEU A 264 17.83 44.38 -5.69
CA LEU A 264 19.13 44.88 -5.22
C LEU A 264 18.97 45.90 -4.09
N SER A 265 19.78 45.74 -3.05
CA SER A 265 19.87 46.72 -1.95
C SER A 265 20.46 48.05 -2.44
N ASN A 266 21.34 48.01 -3.44
CA ASN A 266 21.94 49.17 -4.08
C ASN A 266 22.17 48.88 -5.58
N PRO A 267 21.47 49.55 -6.52
CA PRO A 267 21.68 49.42 -7.97
C PRO A 267 23.13 49.58 -8.45
N ALA A 268 23.95 50.38 -7.75
CA ALA A 268 25.36 50.57 -8.08
C ALA A 268 26.25 49.38 -7.68
N ARG A 269 25.69 48.36 -7.02
CA ARG A 269 26.32 47.07 -6.72
C ARG A 269 25.43 45.96 -7.28
N ASN A 270 25.67 45.61 -8.53
CA ASN A 270 24.83 44.73 -9.34
C ASN A 270 25.56 43.48 -9.89
N ALA A 271 26.84 43.29 -9.54
CA ALA A 271 27.57 42.05 -9.80
C ALA A 271 26.99 40.87 -8.99
N VAL A 272 27.31 39.64 -9.40
CA VAL A 272 27.04 38.42 -8.61
C VAL A 272 27.56 38.60 -7.17
N ASN A 273 26.91 37.94 -6.21
CA ASN A 273 27.17 38.08 -4.78
C ASN A 273 26.86 39.48 -4.19
N SER A 274 26.29 40.42 -4.95
CA SER A 274 25.83 41.72 -4.41
C SER A 274 24.61 41.59 -3.48
N PRO A 275 24.47 42.43 -2.43
CA PRO A 275 23.37 42.30 -1.46
C PRO A 275 21.97 42.53 -2.05
N ALA A 276 21.06 41.60 -1.79
CA ALA A 276 19.65 41.67 -2.15
C ALA A 276 18.79 41.96 -0.91
N SER A 277 17.69 42.72 -1.08
CA SER A 277 16.75 43.06 0.01
C SER A 277 15.47 42.23 -0.01
N ALA A 278 15.11 41.65 -1.15
CA ALA A 278 13.91 40.81 -1.36
C ALA A 278 14.06 40.00 -2.67
N GLY A 279 13.07 39.17 -3.00
CA GLY A 279 12.89 38.68 -4.36
C GLY A 279 12.66 39.84 -5.35
N GLY A 280 12.81 39.56 -6.64
CA GLY A 280 12.38 40.51 -7.68
C GLY A 280 10.86 40.59 -7.73
N GLU A 281 10.33 41.73 -8.15
CA GLU A 281 8.87 41.90 -8.33
C GLU A 281 8.29 40.80 -9.23
N ALA A 282 7.05 40.40 -8.93
CA ALA A 282 6.39 39.30 -9.60
C ALA A 282 6.23 39.56 -11.11
N GLY A 283 6.57 38.56 -11.93
CA GLY A 283 6.43 38.63 -13.38
C GLY A 283 4.98 38.91 -13.81
N LYS A 284 4.83 39.68 -14.90
CA LYS A 284 3.54 40.11 -15.48
C LYS A 284 2.60 38.96 -15.86
N TYR A 285 3.15 37.79 -16.15
CA TYR A 285 2.42 36.60 -16.56
C TYR A 285 2.65 35.41 -15.62
N THR A 286 3.87 35.25 -15.09
CA THR A 286 4.18 34.21 -14.10
C THR A 286 3.58 34.51 -12.73
N SER A 287 3.44 35.80 -12.37
CA SER A 287 2.84 36.29 -11.11
C SER A 287 3.51 35.76 -9.83
N GLU A 288 4.75 35.26 -9.91
CA GLU A 288 5.54 34.77 -8.78
C GLU A 288 6.69 35.75 -8.46
N GLU A 289 6.76 36.23 -7.23
CA GLU A 289 7.87 37.04 -6.72
C GLU A 289 9.17 36.21 -6.67
N GLY A 290 10.28 36.76 -7.16
CA GLY A 290 11.58 36.07 -7.22
C GLY A 290 11.76 35.12 -8.39
N PHE A 291 10.83 35.14 -9.35
CA PHE A 291 10.79 34.25 -10.51
C PHE A 291 10.43 35.04 -11.78
N MET A 292 10.96 34.64 -12.93
CA MET A 292 10.63 35.28 -14.22
C MET A 292 10.84 34.29 -15.37
N SER A 293 9.84 34.07 -16.21
CA SER A 293 9.96 33.23 -17.43
C SER A 293 10.91 33.85 -18.46
N TYR A 294 11.45 33.06 -19.40
CA TYR A 294 12.40 33.59 -20.40
C TYR A 294 11.81 34.74 -21.22
N TYR A 295 10.56 34.58 -21.69
CA TYR A 295 9.89 35.65 -22.45
C TYR A 295 9.64 36.93 -21.62
N GLU A 296 9.49 36.84 -20.29
CA GLU A 296 9.44 38.03 -19.42
C GLU A 296 10.80 38.71 -19.28
N VAL A 297 11.90 37.95 -19.20
CA VAL A 297 13.26 38.51 -19.23
C VAL A 297 13.50 39.23 -20.55
N CYS A 298 13.07 38.64 -21.67
CA CYS A 298 13.11 39.28 -22.99
C CYS A 298 12.31 40.60 -23.05
N GLU A 299 11.09 40.66 -22.51
CA GLU A 299 10.31 41.92 -22.42
C GLU A 299 11.08 42.98 -21.60
N GLN A 300 11.77 42.60 -20.52
CA GLN A 300 12.54 43.54 -19.69
C GLN A 300 13.80 44.05 -20.39
N LEU A 301 14.55 43.19 -21.08
CA LEU A 301 15.71 43.55 -21.90
C LEU A 301 15.32 44.55 -23.01
N GLN A 302 14.26 44.25 -23.78
CA GLN A 302 13.76 45.13 -24.83
C GLN A 302 13.24 46.48 -24.31
N THR A 303 12.79 46.53 -23.05
CA THR A 303 12.31 47.76 -22.40
C THR A 303 13.36 48.42 -21.51
N GLY A 304 14.65 48.21 -21.79
CA GLY A 304 15.75 48.98 -21.21
C GLY A 304 16.53 48.28 -20.09
N GLY A 305 16.40 46.97 -19.93
CA GLY A 305 17.32 46.17 -19.11
C GLY A 305 18.73 46.15 -19.70
N GLU A 306 19.73 46.18 -18.83
CA GLU A 306 21.14 45.99 -19.18
C GLU A 306 21.47 44.49 -19.19
N TYR A 307 22.00 43.99 -20.31
CA TYR A 307 22.48 42.61 -20.43
C TYR A 307 23.94 42.53 -19.98
N VAL A 308 24.26 41.58 -19.11
CA VAL A 308 25.63 41.34 -18.65
C VAL A 308 25.96 39.86 -18.79
N TRP A 309 27.06 39.56 -19.48
CA TRP A 309 27.57 38.19 -19.59
C TRP A 309 28.62 37.92 -18.52
N HIS A 310 28.50 36.79 -17.82
CA HIS A 310 29.49 36.34 -16.83
C HIS A 310 30.41 35.27 -17.43
N GLU A 311 31.67 35.62 -17.69
CA GLU A 311 32.58 34.74 -18.44
C GLU A 311 32.96 33.47 -17.67
N GLU A 312 33.20 33.51 -16.35
CA GLU A 312 33.52 32.27 -15.61
C GLU A 312 32.32 31.31 -15.51
N MET A 313 31.13 31.82 -15.20
CA MET A 313 29.92 31.02 -15.01
C MET A 313 29.24 30.60 -16.34
N GLN A 314 29.64 31.20 -17.47
CA GLN A 314 29.12 30.98 -18.82
C GLN A 314 27.58 31.16 -18.95
N VAL A 315 27.04 32.16 -18.25
CA VAL A 315 25.61 32.51 -18.21
C VAL A 315 25.40 34.04 -18.15
N PRO A 316 24.27 34.58 -18.63
CA PRO A 316 23.92 35.99 -18.51
C PRO A 316 23.20 36.33 -17.19
N TYR A 317 23.23 37.61 -16.84
CA TYR A 317 22.24 38.23 -15.97
C TYR A 317 21.76 39.56 -16.55
N MET A 318 20.60 40.01 -16.10
CA MET A 318 20.00 41.29 -16.46
C MET A 318 19.91 42.19 -15.24
N VAL A 319 20.16 43.49 -15.43
CA VAL A 319 19.93 44.53 -14.42
C VAL A 319 19.00 45.60 -14.96
N LYS A 320 17.99 46.01 -14.19
CA LYS A 320 17.10 47.13 -14.53
C LYS A 320 16.65 47.83 -13.24
N ASP A 321 17.13 49.05 -13.02
CA ASP A 321 16.97 49.78 -11.76
C ASP A 321 17.42 48.94 -10.55
N LYS A 322 16.48 48.40 -9.76
CA LYS A 322 16.76 47.46 -8.65
C LYS A 322 16.54 46.00 -9.01
N LEU A 323 15.86 45.70 -10.12
CA LEU A 323 15.63 44.33 -10.56
C LEU A 323 16.94 43.72 -11.06
N TRP A 324 17.29 42.57 -10.51
CA TRP A 324 18.38 41.72 -11.00
C TRP A 324 17.80 40.34 -11.33
N VAL A 325 18.13 39.77 -12.48
CA VAL A 325 17.65 38.44 -12.89
C VAL A 325 18.80 37.62 -13.45
N GLY A 326 19.08 36.47 -12.85
CA GLY A 326 20.04 35.49 -13.36
C GLY A 326 19.30 34.41 -14.14
N PHE A 327 19.60 34.25 -15.42
CA PHE A 327 18.83 33.45 -16.37
C PHE A 327 19.74 32.72 -17.37
N ASP A 328 19.15 31.94 -18.27
CA ASP A 328 19.80 31.30 -19.41
C ASP A 328 19.31 31.91 -20.72
N ASP A 329 20.22 32.19 -21.65
CA ASP A 329 19.93 32.63 -23.02
C ASP A 329 20.42 31.59 -24.06
N GLU A 330 20.23 31.87 -25.35
CA GLU A 330 20.71 30.99 -26.42
C GLU A 330 22.21 30.67 -26.32
N ARG A 331 23.05 31.63 -25.92
CA ARG A 331 24.50 31.42 -25.77
C ARG A 331 24.81 30.48 -24.61
N ALA A 332 24.16 30.67 -23.46
CA ALA A 332 24.30 29.81 -22.29
C ALA A 332 23.84 28.38 -22.58
N ILE A 333 22.65 28.20 -23.19
CA ILE A 333 22.16 26.87 -23.56
C ILE A 333 23.11 26.19 -24.56
N ARG A 334 23.59 26.89 -25.59
CA ARG A 334 24.54 26.31 -26.56
C ARG A 334 25.86 25.88 -25.88
N ASN A 335 26.40 26.70 -24.98
CA ASN A 335 27.56 26.34 -24.16
C ASN A 335 27.32 25.10 -23.30
N LYS A 336 26.17 25.03 -22.62
CA LYS A 336 25.76 23.87 -21.82
C LYS A 336 25.61 22.61 -22.69
N MET A 337 25.05 22.70 -23.90
CA MET A 337 24.97 21.56 -24.82
C MET A 337 26.36 21.04 -25.24
N GLN A 338 27.32 21.92 -25.52
CA GLN A 338 28.69 21.48 -25.85
C GLN A 338 29.41 20.87 -24.64
N TRP A 339 29.25 21.45 -23.44
CA TRP A 339 29.76 20.87 -22.21
C TRP A 339 29.17 19.48 -21.95
N LEU A 340 27.86 19.32 -22.14
CA LEU A 340 27.10 18.09 -21.90
C LEU A 340 27.56 16.96 -22.83
N LYS A 341 27.66 17.25 -24.14
CA LYS A 341 28.19 16.33 -25.16
C LYS A 341 29.63 15.93 -24.87
N LYS A 342 30.50 16.90 -24.56
CA LYS A 342 31.91 16.64 -24.18
C LYS A 342 32.02 15.84 -22.87
N GLY A 343 31.09 16.05 -21.95
CA GLY A 343 30.98 15.34 -20.67
C GLY A 343 30.55 13.89 -20.82
N GLY A 344 29.84 13.53 -21.90
CA GLY A 344 29.29 12.20 -22.16
C GLY A 344 27.97 11.93 -21.42
N PHE A 345 27.20 12.96 -21.11
CA PHE A 345 25.91 12.84 -20.41
C PHE A 345 24.77 12.43 -21.36
N GLY A 346 23.71 11.80 -20.85
CA GLY A 346 22.66 11.15 -21.65
C GLY A 346 21.68 12.09 -22.37
N GLY A 347 21.67 13.38 -22.04
CA GLY A 347 20.75 14.35 -22.67
C GLY A 347 20.43 15.55 -21.77
N ALA A 348 19.47 16.36 -22.21
CA ALA A 348 19.02 17.56 -21.50
C ALA A 348 17.53 17.48 -21.11
N MET A 349 17.20 18.05 -19.96
CA MET A 349 15.83 18.16 -19.42
C MET A 349 15.46 19.64 -19.29
N VAL A 350 14.19 20.00 -19.48
CA VAL A 350 13.71 21.38 -19.42
C VAL A 350 12.59 21.55 -18.42
N TRP A 351 12.77 22.47 -17.46
CA TRP A 351 11.74 23.02 -16.59
C TRP A 351 11.54 24.50 -16.95
N THR A 352 10.49 24.92 -17.66
CA THR A 352 9.40 24.14 -18.32
C THR A 352 9.10 24.65 -19.73
N ILE A 353 8.48 23.82 -20.57
CA ILE A 353 8.21 24.14 -21.98
C ILE A 353 7.42 25.44 -22.18
N ASP A 354 6.52 25.74 -21.26
CA ASP A 354 5.62 26.89 -21.27
C ASP A 354 6.27 28.22 -20.85
N MET A 355 7.55 28.23 -20.46
CA MET A 355 8.30 29.43 -20.06
C MET A 355 9.30 29.92 -21.12
N ASP A 356 9.54 29.13 -22.17
CA ASP A 356 10.27 29.58 -23.37
C ASP A 356 9.34 30.41 -24.28
N ASP A 357 9.89 31.16 -25.24
CA ASP A 357 9.08 31.94 -26.21
C ASP A 357 8.46 31.00 -27.28
N PHE A 358 7.42 30.28 -26.89
CA PHE A 358 6.72 29.31 -27.73
C PHE A 358 5.96 29.94 -28.92
N THR A 359 5.68 31.24 -28.87
CA THR A 359 5.08 31.96 -30.01
C THR A 359 6.14 32.45 -30.99
N GLY A 360 7.37 32.68 -30.52
CA GLY A 360 8.50 33.23 -31.29
C GLY A 360 8.34 34.73 -31.58
N THR A 361 7.56 35.43 -30.75
CA THR A 361 7.18 36.83 -30.97
C THR A 361 7.67 37.79 -29.90
N VAL A 362 8.27 37.29 -28.82
CA VAL A 362 8.65 38.09 -27.64
C VAL A 362 10.15 38.32 -27.59
N CYS A 363 10.97 37.28 -27.72
CA CYS A 363 12.43 37.39 -27.59
C CYS A 363 13.14 37.94 -28.84
N GLY A 364 12.42 38.07 -29.95
CA GLY A 364 12.99 38.48 -31.24
C GLY A 364 13.45 37.28 -32.07
N GLY A 365 14.09 37.55 -33.21
CA GLY A 365 14.57 36.50 -34.12
C GLY A 365 13.50 35.71 -34.90
N GLY A 366 12.23 35.71 -34.45
CA GLY A 366 11.12 35.00 -35.11
C GLY A 366 11.15 33.47 -34.91
N VAL A 367 11.92 32.99 -33.92
CA VAL A 367 12.12 31.56 -33.65
C VAL A 367 11.21 31.14 -32.50
N LYS A 368 10.36 30.14 -32.73
CA LYS A 368 9.60 29.50 -31.64
C LYS A 368 10.52 28.63 -30.79
N TYR A 369 10.32 28.68 -29.47
CA TYR A 369 11.13 27.95 -28.49
C TYR A 369 12.64 28.24 -28.64
N PRO A 370 13.09 29.51 -28.53
CA PRO A 370 14.47 29.88 -28.79
C PRO A 370 15.49 29.16 -27.90
N LEU A 371 15.15 28.74 -26.68
CA LEU A 371 16.06 27.95 -25.85
C LEU A 371 16.00 26.45 -26.20
N MET A 372 14.80 25.88 -26.26
CA MET A 372 14.64 24.43 -26.46
C MET A 372 15.00 23.99 -27.89
N SER A 373 14.80 24.86 -28.88
CA SER A 373 15.20 24.58 -30.27
C SER A 373 16.72 24.45 -30.45
N ILE A 374 17.53 25.03 -29.55
CA ILE A 374 18.99 24.81 -29.53
C ILE A 374 19.30 23.41 -28.98
N MET A 375 18.60 22.95 -27.95
CA MET A 375 18.77 21.59 -27.44
C MET A 375 18.40 20.57 -28.53
N ARG A 376 17.29 20.81 -29.25
CA ARG A 376 16.91 20.03 -30.44
C ARG A 376 17.97 20.07 -31.54
N GLU A 377 18.49 21.24 -31.88
CA GLU A 377 19.53 21.40 -32.92
C GLU A 377 20.83 20.68 -32.54
N GLU A 378 21.31 20.88 -31.31
CA GLU A 378 22.60 20.39 -30.83
C GLU A 378 22.61 18.90 -30.43
N LEU A 379 21.47 18.35 -30.00
CA LEU A 379 21.35 16.96 -29.53
C LEU A 379 20.60 16.04 -30.51
N MET A 380 19.69 16.56 -31.35
CA MET A 380 18.89 15.78 -32.30
C MET A 380 19.21 16.11 -33.77
N GLY A 381 20.03 17.13 -34.04
CA GLY A 381 20.41 17.52 -35.40
C GLY A 381 19.29 18.18 -36.23
N ILE A 382 18.16 18.53 -35.62
CA ILE A 382 17.00 19.12 -36.33
C ILE A 382 17.09 20.66 -36.23
N PRO A 383 17.33 21.39 -37.34
CA PRO A 383 17.58 22.83 -37.30
C PRO A 383 16.44 23.65 -36.68
N ARG A 384 16.78 24.80 -36.08
CA ARG A 384 15.80 25.75 -35.50
C ARG A 384 15.19 26.74 -36.51
N GLY A 385 15.77 26.87 -37.71
CA GLY A 385 15.25 27.73 -38.78
C GLY A 385 15.50 29.24 -38.62
N GLY A 386 16.29 29.66 -37.64
CA GLY A 386 16.67 31.05 -37.41
C GLY A 386 18.00 31.17 -36.64
N LYS A 387 18.44 32.40 -36.37
CA LYS A 387 19.70 32.69 -35.67
C LYS A 387 19.50 32.92 -34.17
N ASP A 388 20.57 32.88 -33.41
CA ASP A 388 20.58 33.24 -31.98
C ASP A 388 20.42 34.78 -31.83
N VAL A 389 19.74 35.23 -30.78
CA VAL A 389 19.58 36.66 -30.49
C VAL A 389 20.84 37.22 -29.81
N ASP A 390 21.54 38.14 -30.47
CA ASP A 390 22.68 38.84 -29.87
C ASP A 390 22.21 40.02 -29.01
N TRP A 391 21.86 39.74 -27.76
CA TRP A 391 21.46 40.73 -26.77
C TRP A 391 22.50 41.83 -26.52
N SER A 392 23.79 41.55 -26.77
CA SER A 392 24.87 42.56 -26.66
C SER A 392 24.76 43.65 -27.71
N SER A 393 24.20 43.34 -28.89
CA SER A 393 23.97 44.29 -29.97
C SER A 393 22.67 45.08 -29.84
N ILE A 394 21.72 44.61 -29.01
CA ILE A 394 20.35 45.15 -28.89
C ILE A 394 20.20 46.04 -27.65
N THR A 395 20.93 45.75 -26.57
CA THR A 395 20.77 46.39 -25.26
C THR A 395 22.05 47.10 -24.83
N LYS A 396 21.98 47.89 -23.74
CA LYS A 396 23.20 48.32 -23.07
C LYS A 396 23.91 47.10 -22.51
N THR A 397 25.22 47.02 -22.74
CA THR A 397 26.05 45.91 -22.29
C THR A 397 27.20 46.38 -21.42
N SER A 398 27.51 45.57 -20.41
CA SER A 398 28.78 45.61 -19.69
C SER A 398 29.34 44.19 -19.54
N ILE A 399 30.62 44.09 -19.17
CA ILE A 399 31.27 42.82 -18.83
C ILE A 399 31.44 42.81 -17.32
N ALA A 400 30.93 41.76 -16.66
CA ALA A 400 31.04 41.62 -15.21
C ALA A 400 32.52 41.65 -14.78
N THR A 401 32.86 42.56 -13.88
CA THR A 401 34.22 42.65 -13.29
C THR A 401 34.20 41.94 -11.93
N PRO A 402 35.14 41.00 -11.64
CA PRO A 402 35.12 40.24 -10.40
C PRO A 402 35.17 41.16 -9.17
N THR A 403 34.24 40.95 -8.24
CA THR A 403 34.02 41.82 -7.08
C THR A 403 34.34 41.06 -5.81
N THR A 404 35.58 41.22 -5.32
CA THR A 404 36.06 40.49 -4.14
C THR A 404 35.20 40.75 -2.90
N LEU A 405 34.65 39.67 -2.33
CA LEU A 405 33.92 39.72 -1.06
C LEU A 405 34.85 40.09 0.12
N PRO A 406 34.35 40.82 1.15
CA PRO A 406 35.08 40.98 2.40
C PRO A 406 35.23 39.62 3.11
N PRO A 407 36.34 39.37 3.83
CA PRO A 407 36.58 38.08 4.46
C PRO A 407 35.52 37.76 5.53
N PRO A 408 35.09 36.50 5.66
CA PRO A 408 34.13 36.10 6.68
C PRO A 408 34.70 36.32 8.08
N ILE A 409 33.89 36.89 8.96
CA ILE A 409 34.23 37.02 10.39
C ILE A 409 34.17 35.62 11.01
N ALA A 410 35.33 35.13 11.46
CA ALA A 410 35.40 33.87 12.17
C ALA A 410 34.67 33.97 13.52
N ILE A 411 33.72 33.06 13.75
CA ILE A 411 33.16 32.81 15.08
C ILE A 411 33.99 31.68 15.71
N ASP A 412 34.48 31.90 16.92
CA ASP A 412 35.33 30.97 17.67
C ASP A 412 34.56 29.66 18.00
N PRO A 413 35.02 28.48 17.53
CA PRO A 413 34.35 27.21 17.78
C PRO A 413 34.72 26.57 19.14
N MET A 414 35.11 27.37 20.15
CA MET A 414 35.50 26.88 21.48
C MET A 414 34.43 27.03 22.57
N ALA A 415 33.18 26.66 22.26
CA ALA A 415 32.09 26.59 23.24
C ALA A 415 31.04 25.51 22.91
N LEU A 416 31.43 24.22 22.86
CA LEU A 416 30.53 23.05 23.02
C LEU A 416 31.35 21.74 23.04
N LYS A 417 32.05 21.49 24.15
CA LYS A 417 32.72 20.19 24.36
C LYS A 417 32.91 19.84 25.83
N ASP A 418 31.79 19.57 26.53
CA ASP A 418 31.77 18.78 27.77
C ASP A 418 30.33 18.38 28.13
N GLN A 419 29.86 17.23 27.60
CA GLN A 419 28.89 16.31 28.23
C GLN A 419 28.56 15.09 27.32
N GLN A 420 29.57 14.32 26.95
CA GLN A 420 29.38 12.94 26.45
C GLN A 420 30.41 12.03 27.11
N ASN A 421 30.11 11.61 28.35
CA ASN A 421 30.65 10.41 29.01
C ASN A 421 30.03 10.26 30.42
N ASN A 422 28.80 9.76 30.49
CA ASN A 422 28.27 8.97 31.63
C ASN A 422 26.80 8.61 31.37
N ILE A 423 26.54 7.35 31.01
CA ILE A 423 25.46 6.45 31.47
C ILE A 423 25.65 5.16 30.66
N ALA A 424 26.57 4.32 31.16
CA ALA A 424 26.87 3.00 30.61
C ALA A 424 27.31 2.06 31.74
N LYS A 425 26.49 1.95 32.80
CA LYS A 425 26.48 0.86 33.78
C LYS A 425 25.33 1.03 34.77
N GLN A 426 24.79 -0.11 35.21
CA GLN A 426 23.57 -0.30 36.00
C GLN A 426 22.28 -0.07 35.16
N ALA A 427 21.27 -0.95 35.19
CA ALA A 427 21.08 -2.14 36.05
C ALA A 427 20.77 -3.41 35.24
N SER A 428 21.50 -4.49 35.50
CA SER A 428 21.01 -5.85 35.25
C SER A 428 20.39 -6.38 36.53
N ALA A 429 19.07 -6.35 36.61
CA ALA A 429 18.29 -7.06 37.63
C ALA A 429 17.60 -8.25 36.96
N ARG A 430 18.01 -9.46 37.32
CA ARG A 430 17.24 -10.67 36.97
C ARG A 430 15.94 -10.63 37.77
N ILE A 431 14.81 -10.54 37.07
CA ILE A 431 13.52 -10.88 37.63
C ILE A 431 13.22 -12.31 37.17
N ASP A 432 13.30 -13.24 38.12
CA ASP A 432 12.82 -14.61 37.93
C ASP A 432 11.31 -14.62 38.21
N LEU A 433 10.56 -14.20 37.20
CA LEU A 433 9.13 -14.46 37.11
C LEU A 433 8.98 -15.61 36.11
N SER A 434 8.56 -16.79 36.57
CA SER A 434 7.94 -17.77 35.69
C SER A 434 6.67 -17.12 35.12
N PRO A 435 6.62 -16.77 33.82
CA PRO A 435 5.40 -16.20 33.26
C PRO A 435 4.36 -17.30 33.25
N SER A 436 3.17 -17.05 33.80
CA SER A 436 2.01 -17.82 33.37
C SER A 436 1.79 -17.48 31.90
N SER A 437 2.00 -18.44 31.00
CA SER A 437 1.79 -18.26 29.57
C SER A 437 0.43 -17.59 29.33
N PRO A 438 0.33 -16.56 28.47
CA PRO A 438 -0.94 -15.92 28.18
C PRO A 438 -1.93 -16.97 27.65
N ARG A 439 -3.21 -16.85 28.03
CA ARG A 439 -4.26 -17.80 27.61
C ARG A 439 -5.41 -17.04 26.97
N ASP A 440 -6.00 -17.66 25.96
CA ASP A 440 -7.11 -17.11 25.18
C ASP A 440 -8.31 -18.06 25.18
N ALA A 441 -9.50 -17.54 24.88
CA ALA A 441 -10.70 -18.34 24.67
C ALA A 441 -10.61 -19.11 23.34
N PRO A 442 -11.04 -20.39 23.31
CA PRO A 442 -11.03 -21.20 22.10
C PRO A 442 -11.95 -20.59 21.04
N LYS A 443 -11.61 -20.81 19.77
CA LYS A 443 -12.42 -20.31 18.66
C LYS A 443 -13.37 -21.40 18.14
N VAL A 444 -14.56 -20.96 17.74
CA VAL A 444 -15.57 -21.76 17.02
C VAL A 444 -15.78 -21.08 15.67
N LEU A 445 -15.30 -21.71 14.60
CA LEU A 445 -15.35 -21.23 13.22
C LEU A 445 -16.44 -21.99 12.47
N CYS A 446 -17.48 -21.29 12.01
CA CYS A 446 -18.66 -21.88 11.40
C CYS A 446 -18.73 -21.55 9.91
N TYR A 447 -18.56 -22.54 9.02
CA TYR A 447 -18.74 -22.32 7.59
C TYR A 447 -20.23 -22.25 7.23
N PHE A 448 -20.64 -21.18 6.55
CA PHE A 448 -21.98 -20.99 5.99
C PHE A 448 -21.91 -21.11 4.47
N THR A 449 -22.65 -22.07 3.90
CA THR A 449 -22.63 -22.32 2.44
C THR A 449 -23.66 -21.47 1.69
N SER A 450 -23.21 -20.72 0.68
CA SER A 450 -24.03 -19.78 -0.09
C SER A 450 -25.17 -20.45 -0.85
N TRP A 451 -25.01 -21.73 -1.22
CA TRP A 451 -26.01 -22.51 -1.93
C TRP A 451 -27.09 -23.13 -1.03
N ALA A 452 -26.97 -23.09 0.30
CA ALA A 452 -27.99 -23.65 1.20
C ALA A 452 -29.36 -22.95 1.09
N VAL A 453 -29.40 -21.70 0.59
CA VAL A 453 -30.65 -20.99 0.24
C VAL A 453 -31.43 -21.67 -0.90
N LYS A 454 -30.75 -22.49 -1.71
CA LYS A 454 -31.31 -23.21 -2.87
C LYS A 454 -31.90 -24.58 -2.50
N ARG A 455 -31.63 -25.11 -1.28
CA ARG A 455 -32.21 -26.38 -0.81
C ARG A 455 -33.74 -26.30 -0.68
N PRO A 456 -34.48 -27.40 -0.92
CA PRO A 456 -35.94 -27.40 -0.82
C PRO A 456 -36.44 -27.37 0.62
N GLY A 457 -37.63 -26.79 0.84
CA GLY A 457 -38.43 -26.96 2.05
C GLY A 457 -37.70 -26.67 3.38
N ALA A 458 -37.48 -27.72 4.18
CA ALA A 458 -36.89 -27.61 5.51
C ALA A 458 -35.37 -27.40 5.47
N GLY A 459 -34.67 -27.92 4.46
CA GLY A 459 -33.22 -27.73 4.30
C GLY A 459 -32.80 -26.33 3.85
N ARG A 460 -33.74 -25.46 3.45
CA ARG A 460 -33.43 -24.07 3.08
C ARG A 460 -32.91 -23.28 4.28
N PHE A 461 -31.69 -22.75 4.14
CA PHE A 461 -30.98 -21.96 5.14
C PHE A 461 -30.56 -20.59 4.58
N GLU A 462 -30.65 -19.55 5.40
CA GLU A 462 -30.28 -18.17 5.07
C GLU A 462 -29.51 -17.51 6.23
N ALA A 463 -28.89 -16.35 5.99
CA ALA A 463 -28.05 -15.64 6.95
C ALA A 463 -28.73 -15.42 8.33
N GLU A 464 -30.03 -15.14 8.37
CA GLU A 464 -30.80 -14.91 9.60
C GLU A 464 -31.14 -16.19 10.37
N ASN A 465 -30.87 -17.38 9.81
CA ASN A 465 -30.95 -18.62 10.56
C ASN A 465 -29.78 -18.76 11.53
N ILE A 466 -28.60 -18.20 11.22
CA ILE A 466 -27.40 -18.28 12.06
C ILE A 466 -27.68 -17.62 13.41
N ASP A 467 -27.43 -18.36 14.49
CA ASP A 467 -27.36 -17.78 15.84
C ASP A 467 -25.96 -17.14 16.02
N PRO A 468 -25.87 -15.81 16.19
CA PRO A 468 -24.60 -15.09 16.26
C PRO A 468 -23.83 -15.35 17.58
N PHE A 469 -24.37 -16.12 18.52
CA PHE A 469 -23.72 -16.46 19.80
C PHE A 469 -23.16 -17.89 19.85
N LEU A 470 -23.52 -18.77 18.90
CA LEU A 470 -22.95 -20.13 18.80
C LEU A 470 -21.58 -20.16 18.11
N CYS A 471 -21.23 -19.11 17.37
CA CYS A 471 -20.00 -19.03 16.59
C CYS A 471 -19.18 -17.82 17.05
N THR A 472 -17.86 -17.99 17.14
CA THR A 472 -16.94 -16.84 17.32
C THR A 472 -16.63 -16.17 15.98
N HIS A 473 -16.60 -16.99 14.92
CA HIS A 473 -16.32 -16.61 13.55
C HIS A 473 -17.32 -17.32 12.63
N VAL A 474 -17.91 -16.60 11.69
CA VAL A 474 -18.68 -17.16 10.56
C VAL A 474 -17.86 -16.98 9.29
N ILE A 475 -17.71 -18.04 8.50
CA ILE A 475 -16.93 -18.04 7.27
C ILE A 475 -17.87 -18.27 6.08
N TYR A 476 -17.90 -17.34 5.12
CA TYR A 476 -18.73 -17.45 3.92
C TYR A 476 -18.09 -18.36 2.87
N ALA A 477 -18.71 -19.50 2.59
CA ALA A 477 -18.32 -20.41 1.51
C ALA A 477 -19.24 -20.19 0.28
N PHE A 478 -18.75 -19.68 -0.85
CA PHE A 478 -17.42 -19.16 -1.15
C PHE A 478 -17.50 -17.91 -2.04
N ALA A 479 -16.45 -17.10 -2.01
CA ALA A 479 -16.12 -16.13 -3.04
C ALA A 479 -15.62 -16.82 -4.33
N GLY A 480 -15.77 -16.12 -5.45
CA GLY A 480 -15.17 -16.48 -6.73
C GLY A 480 -13.86 -15.74 -7.00
N MET A 481 -13.31 -15.97 -8.19
CA MET A 481 -12.16 -15.23 -8.72
C MET A 481 -12.42 -14.88 -10.19
N GLU A 482 -12.29 -13.61 -10.53
CA GLU A 482 -12.47 -13.07 -11.88
C GLU A 482 -11.25 -12.23 -12.25
N ASP A 483 -10.62 -12.49 -13.40
CA ASP A 483 -9.36 -11.84 -13.84
C ASP A 483 -8.28 -11.76 -12.76
N TYR A 484 -8.10 -12.86 -12.00
CA TYR A 484 -7.18 -12.95 -10.86
C TYR A 484 -7.46 -11.95 -9.73
N ARG A 485 -8.70 -11.48 -9.59
CA ARG A 485 -9.19 -10.66 -8.46
C ARG A 485 -10.22 -11.43 -7.65
N LEU A 486 -10.32 -11.14 -6.35
CA LEU A 486 -11.40 -11.65 -5.50
C LEU A 486 -12.75 -11.08 -5.98
N ALA A 487 -13.75 -11.94 -6.14
CA ALA A 487 -15.06 -11.62 -6.70
C ALA A 487 -16.18 -12.32 -5.91
N PRO A 488 -17.45 -11.88 -5.98
CA PRO A 488 -18.56 -12.65 -5.41
C PRO A 488 -18.69 -14.03 -6.07
N GLY A 489 -19.22 -15.01 -5.34
CA GLY A 489 -19.47 -16.36 -5.87
C GLY A 489 -20.77 -16.43 -6.68
N ASP A 490 -21.75 -15.61 -6.33
CA ASP A 490 -23.04 -15.46 -7.01
C ASP A 490 -23.42 -13.95 -7.00
N LEU A 491 -24.07 -13.44 -8.05
CA LEU A 491 -24.48 -12.01 -8.12
C LEU A 491 -25.42 -11.61 -6.97
N SER A 492 -26.12 -12.57 -6.36
CA SER A 492 -26.96 -12.35 -5.19
C SER A 492 -26.19 -12.12 -3.87
N ASP A 493 -24.87 -12.36 -3.86
CA ASP A 493 -24.00 -12.12 -2.70
C ASP A 493 -23.94 -10.63 -2.33
N THR A 494 -23.79 -9.76 -3.33
CA THR A 494 -23.70 -8.29 -3.17
C THR A 494 -25.05 -7.59 -3.26
N GLY A 495 -26.06 -8.24 -3.84
CA GLY A 495 -27.38 -7.67 -4.11
C GLY A 495 -27.42 -6.82 -5.39
N ASP A 496 -28.62 -6.39 -5.76
CA ASP A 496 -28.93 -5.73 -7.05
C ASP A 496 -29.48 -4.29 -6.88
N GLY A 497 -29.43 -3.75 -5.65
CA GLY A 497 -29.99 -2.43 -5.29
C GLY A 497 -31.49 -2.45 -4.95
N PHE A 498 -32.22 -3.52 -5.27
CA PHE A 498 -33.61 -3.73 -4.85
C PHE A 498 -33.73 -4.77 -3.74
N LYS A 499 -32.90 -5.82 -3.81
CA LYS A 499 -32.75 -6.86 -2.80
C LYS A 499 -31.36 -6.75 -2.16
N GLU A 500 -31.34 -6.78 -0.84
CA GLU A 500 -30.12 -6.80 -0.05
C GLU A 500 -29.34 -8.12 -0.27
N GLY A 501 -28.03 -7.99 -0.51
CA GLY A 501 -27.13 -9.12 -0.74
C GLY A 501 -26.83 -9.92 0.53
N THR A 502 -26.45 -11.19 0.34
CA THR A 502 -26.13 -12.10 1.45
C THR A 502 -24.99 -11.60 2.34
N TYR A 503 -23.99 -10.88 1.79
CA TYR A 503 -22.90 -10.31 2.59
C TYR A 503 -23.42 -9.29 3.61
N THR A 504 -24.22 -8.31 3.17
CA THR A 504 -24.83 -7.30 4.05
C THR A 504 -25.70 -7.95 5.13
N ARG A 505 -26.48 -8.98 4.77
CA ARG A 505 -27.33 -9.74 5.71
C ARG A 505 -26.52 -10.46 6.80
N LEU A 506 -25.32 -10.93 6.49
CA LEU A 506 -24.40 -11.52 7.47
C LEU A 506 -23.74 -10.46 8.35
N MET A 507 -23.36 -9.30 7.82
CA MET A 507 -22.76 -8.25 8.64
C MET A 507 -23.73 -7.74 9.73
N LYS A 508 -25.04 -7.78 9.48
CA LYS A 508 -26.08 -7.50 10.51
C LYS A 508 -26.06 -8.46 11.71
N LEU A 509 -25.42 -9.63 11.62
CA LEU A 509 -25.21 -10.50 12.78
C LEU A 509 -24.28 -9.83 13.82
N LYS A 510 -23.36 -8.96 13.38
CA LYS A 510 -22.45 -8.19 14.24
C LYS A 510 -23.19 -7.09 15.03
N GLU A 511 -24.38 -6.67 14.60
CA GLU A 511 -25.25 -5.78 15.39
C GLU A 511 -25.80 -6.49 16.64
N LYS A 512 -26.06 -7.80 16.54
CA LYS A 512 -26.52 -8.64 17.66
C LYS A 512 -25.35 -9.09 18.55
N ASN A 513 -24.23 -9.48 17.95
CA ASN A 513 -23.00 -9.83 18.66
C ASN A 513 -21.79 -9.05 18.09
N PRO A 514 -21.43 -7.89 18.68
CA PRO A 514 -20.29 -7.09 18.22
C PRO A 514 -18.91 -7.77 18.35
N LYS A 515 -18.81 -8.93 19.01
CA LYS A 515 -17.58 -9.73 19.05
C LYS A 515 -17.44 -10.69 17.88
N LEU A 516 -18.56 -11.05 17.23
CA LEU A 516 -18.59 -11.97 16.09
C LEU A 516 -17.69 -11.46 14.97
N LYS A 517 -16.88 -12.35 14.40
CA LYS A 517 -16.17 -12.10 13.14
C LYS A 517 -16.92 -12.73 11.98
N VAL A 518 -16.93 -12.04 10.85
CA VAL A 518 -17.45 -12.56 9.58
C VAL A 518 -16.31 -12.50 8.57
N MET A 519 -15.86 -13.66 8.10
CA MET A 519 -14.78 -13.83 7.14
C MET A 519 -15.32 -14.38 5.82
N LEU A 520 -14.58 -14.19 4.75
CA LEU A 520 -14.90 -14.69 3.41
C LEU A 520 -13.93 -15.81 3.05
N ALA A 521 -14.41 -16.98 2.61
CA ALA A 521 -13.55 -18.02 2.07
C ALA A 521 -13.46 -17.92 0.55
N LEU A 522 -12.26 -18.06 0.00
CA LEU A 522 -12.02 -18.25 -1.42
C LEU A 522 -11.57 -19.70 -1.68
N GLY A 523 -12.24 -20.38 -2.61
CA GLY A 523 -11.83 -21.68 -3.11
C GLY A 523 -12.88 -22.77 -2.93
N GLY A 524 -12.48 -23.87 -2.30
CA GLY A 524 -13.27 -25.08 -2.12
C GLY A 524 -13.24 -26.01 -3.33
N TRP A 525 -13.70 -27.25 -3.12
CA TRP A 525 -13.65 -28.37 -4.06
C TRP A 525 -14.01 -28.03 -5.52
N ALA A 526 -15.13 -27.32 -5.73
CA ALA A 526 -15.62 -26.98 -7.06
C ALA A 526 -14.78 -25.92 -7.79
N PHE A 527 -14.01 -25.11 -7.07
CA PHE A 527 -13.07 -24.13 -7.61
C PHE A 527 -11.76 -24.80 -8.07
N GLY A 528 -11.31 -25.80 -7.30
CA GLY A 528 -10.16 -26.64 -7.60
C GLY A 528 -8.82 -25.91 -7.64
N SER A 529 -7.76 -26.63 -7.99
CA SER A 529 -6.39 -26.12 -7.90
C SER A 529 -5.95 -25.22 -9.06
N LYS A 530 -6.58 -25.27 -10.24
CA LYS A 530 -6.07 -24.55 -11.42
C LYS A 530 -6.06 -23.02 -11.24
N PRO A 531 -7.14 -22.36 -10.77
CA PRO A 531 -7.15 -20.90 -10.65
C PRO A 531 -6.11 -20.41 -9.63
N PHE A 532 -5.93 -21.12 -8.51
CA PHE A 532 -4.86 -20.84 -7.55
C PHE A 532 -3.48 -20.96 -8.18
N ARG A 533 -3.19 -22.04 -8.92
CA ARG A 533 -1.90 -22.23 -9.59
C ARG A 533 -1.63 -21.16 -10.65
N ASP A 534 -2.63 -20.79 -11.44
CA ASP A 534 -2.50 -19.71 -12.43
C ASP A 534 -2.29 -18.34 -11.75
N LEU A 535 -2.87 -18.10 -10.58
CA LEU A 535 -2.67 -16.92 -9.75
C LEU A 535 -1.24 -16.86 -9.18
N VAL A 536 -0.84 -17.88 -8.41
CA VAL A 536 0.40 -17.83 -7.60
C VAL A 536 1.68 -18.08 -8.41
N SER A 537 1.57 -18.65 -9.63
CA SER A 537 2.71 -18.82 -10.54
C SER A 537 3.21 -17.51 -11.17
N ASN A 538 2.49 -16.40 -11.03
CA ASN A 538 2.92 -15.07 -11.44
C ASN A 538 2.81 -14.07 -10.28
N GLN A 539 3.95 -13.61 -9.77
CA GLN A 539 4.04 -12.63 -8.67
C GLN A 539 3.20 -11.36 -8.93
N PHE A 540 3.07 -10.91 -10.20
CA PHE A 540 2.24 -9.74 -10.54
C PHE A 540 0.74 -10.02 -10.44
N ARG A 541 0.28 -11.21 -10.82
CA ARG A 541 -1.12 -11.62 -10.58
C ARG A 541 -1.37 -11.75 -9.08
N MET A 542 -0.45 -12.41 -8.37
CA MET A 542 -0.55 -12.64 -6.92
C MET A 542 -0.60 -11.33 -6.11
N ASN A 543 0.33 -10.40 -6.33
CA ASN A 543 0.31 -9.09 -5.66
C ASN A 543 -0.92 -8.26 -6.06
N GLY A 544 -1.35 -8.37 -7.33
CA GLY A 544 -2.58 -7.75 -7.81
C GLY A 544 -3.81 -8.28 -7.08
N PHE A 545 -3.92 -9.60 -6.91
CA PHE A 545 -4.96 -10.22 -6.10
C PHE A 545 -4.93 -9.71 -4.66
N VAL A 546 -3.76 -9.73 -4.00
CA VAL A 546 -3.61 -9.29 -2.60
C VAL A 546 -4.11 -7.86 -2.40
N TYR A 547 -3.77 -6.95 -3.31
CA TYR A 547 -4.26 -5.57 -3.30
C TYR A 547 -5.79 -5.51 -3.48
N ASN A 548 -6.35 -6.14 -4.53
CA ASN A 548 -7.79 -6.09 -4.81
C ASN A 548 -8.63 -6.80 -3.73
N ALA A 549 -8.14 -7.91 -3.18
CA ALA A 549 -8.80 -8.67 -2.11
C ALA A 549 -8.98 -7.83 -0.85
N LEU A 550 -7.96 -7.05 -0.45
CA LEU A 550 -8.09 -6.15 0.69
C LEU A 550 -9.20 -5.10 0.46
N GLU A 551 -9.27 -4.52 -0.73
CA GLU A 551 -10.31 -3.52 -1.05
C GLU A 551 -11.70 -4.15 -1.04
N PHE A 552 -11.85 -5.35 -1.58
CA PHE A 552 -13.08 -6.13 -1.57
C PHE A 552 -13.55 -6.44 -0.13
N LEU A 553 -12.65 -6.94 0.72
CA LEU A 553 -12.94 -7.28 2.10
C LEU A 553 -13.37 -6.04 2.90
N ARG A 554 -12.68 -4.90 2.72
CA ARG A 554 -13.05 -3.64 3.38
C ARG A 554 -14.34 -3.02 2.83
N LEU A 555 -14.60 -3.14 1.53
CA LEU A 555 -15.85 -2.67 0.89
C LEU A 555 -17.08 -3.41 1.42
N HIS A 556 -16.94 -4.71 1.70
CA HIS A 556 -18.02 -5.56 2.20
C HIS A 556 -17.95 -5.84 3.72
N GLU A 557 -17.14 -5.07 4.46
CA GLU A 557 -17.00 -5.09 5.93
C GLU A 557 -16.56 -6.42 6.58
N PHE A 558 -15.92 -7.30 5.80
CA PHE A 558 -15.35 -8.55 6.28
C PHE A 558 -14.19 -8.31 7.25
N ASP A 559 -14.10 -9.18 8.27
CA ASP A 559 -13.04 -9.18 9.28
C ASP A 559 -11.82 -10.00 8.86
N GLY A 560 -11.88 -10.74 7.74
CA GLY A 560 -10.76 -11.55 7.26
C GLY A 560 -11.06 -12.42 6.04
N LEU A 561 -10.02 -13.11 5.57
CA LEU A 561 -10.03 -14.00 4.40
C LEU A 561 -9.60 -15.41 4.83
N ASP A 562 -10.30 -16.42 4.33
CA ASP A 562 -9.96 -17.83 4.44
C ASP A 562 -9.56 -18.36 3.06
N ILE A 563 -8.46 -19.11 2.98
CA ILE A 563 -7.96 -19.69 1.72
C ILE A 563 -8.18 -21.20 1.71
N ASP A 564 -9.09 -21.65 0.86
CA ASP A 564 -9.45 -23.06 0.70
C ASP A 564 -8.95 -23.59 -0.65
N TRP A 565 -7.63 -23.76 -0.76
CA TRP A 565 -7.01 -24.36 -1.95
C TRP A 565 -6.99 -25.88 -1.78
N GLU A 566 -7.87 -26.56 -2.51
CA GLU A 566 -7.92 -28.02 -2.64
C GLU A 566 -7.23 -28.52 -3.93
N TYR A 567 -6.02 -29.08 -3.93
CA TYR A 567 -4.95 -28.93 -2.93
C TYR A 567 -3.64 -28.57 -3.64
N PRO A 568 -2.77 -27.72 -3.07
CA PRO A 568 -1.43 -27.49 -3.62
C PRO A 568 -0.66 -28.81 -3.68
N ARG A 569 0.03 -29.10 -4.80
CA ARG A 569 0.83 -30.34 -4.93
C ARG A 569 2.13 -30.11 -5.69
N GLY A 570 3.23 -30.51 -5.06
CA GLY A 570 4.58 -30.41 -5.61
C GLY A 570 5.35 -29.21 -5.07
N PRO A 571 6.66 -29.11 -5.36
CA PRO A 571 7.55 -28.12 -4.75
C PRO A 571 7.16 -26.68 -5.10
N ASP A 572 6.73 -26.43 -6.35
CA ASP A 572 6.36 -25.09 -6.82
C ASP A 572 5.07 -24.60 -6.14
N ASP A 573 4.01 -25.41 -6.15
CA ASP A 573 2.75 -25.11 -5.47
C ASP A 573 2.99 -24.86 -3.96
N LYS A 574 3.81 -25.70 -3.31
CA LYS A 574 4.17 -25.57 -1.89
C LYS A 574 4.89 -24.25 -1.59
N ALA A 575 5.91 -23.90 -2.37
CA ALA A 575 6.64 -22.65 -2.18
C ALA A 575 5.78 -21.41 -2.49
N ASN A 576 4.99 -21.48 -3.56
CA ASN A 576 4.12 -20.37 -3.98
C ASN A 576 2.95 -20.16 -3.02
N TYR A 577 2.41 -21.22 -2.40
CA TYR A 577 1.36 -21.09 -1.39
C TYR A 577 1.86 -20.39 -0.11
N VAL A 578 3.06 -20.72 0.36
CA VAL A 578 3.73 -19.97 1.44
C VAL A 578 3.91 -18.49 1.07
N ASN A 579 4.37 -18.21 -0.15
CA ASN A 579 4.57 -16.84 -0.63
C ASN A 579 3.23 -16.08 -0.72
N PHE A 580 2.15 -16.74 -1.13
CA PHE A 580 0.81 -16.15 -1.20
C PHE A 580 0.26 -15.77 0.17
N LEU A 581 0.31 -16.69 1.15
CA LEU A 581 -0.11 -16.42 2.53
C LEU A 581 0.75 -15.32 3.18
N LYS A 582 2.05 -15.30 2.87
CA LYS A 582 2.97 -14.24 3.31
C LYS A 582 2.58 -12.86 2.79
N GLU A 583 2.33 -12.72 1.48
CA GLU A 583 1.96 -11.43 0.90
C GLU A 583 0.59 -10.94 1.42
N LEU A 584 -0.39 -11.84 1.58
CA LEU A 584 -1.67 -11.54 2.25
C LEU A 584 -1.45 -11.03 3.67
N ARG A 585 -0.69 -11.76 4.52
CA ARG A 585 -0.42 -11.35 5.90
C ARG A 585 0.32 -10.01 5.96
N MET A 586 1.35 -9.83 5.14
CA MET A 586 2.12 -8.56 5.08
C MET A 586 1.25 -7.38 4.63
N ALA A 587 0.30 -7.59 3.72
CA ALA A 587 -0.65 -6.56 3.31
C ALA A 587 -1.64 -6.22 4.43
N PHE A 588 -2.17 -7.22 5.14
CA PHE A 588 -3.13 -7.02 6.23
C PHE A 588 -2.49 -6.29 7.44
N GLU A 589 -1.27 -6.65 7.81
CA GLU A 589 -0.48 -5.93 8.83
C GLU A 589 -0.13 -4.51 8.39
N GLY A 590 0.27 -4.34 7.12
CA GLY A 590 0.64 -3.05 6.53
C GLY A 590 -0.53 -2.08 6.48
N GLU A 591 -1.72 -2.55 6.11
CA GLU A 591 -2.93 -1.72 6.12
C GLU A 591 -3.34 -1.32 7.53
N ALA A 592 -3.45 -2.29 8.45
CA ALA A 592 -3.82 -2.03 9.84
C ALA A 592 -2.92 -0.96 10.49
N LYS A 593 -1.60 -1.06 10.29
CA LYS A 593 -0.63 -0.07 10.77
C LYS A 593 -0.77 1.30 10.09
N SER A 594 -1.19 1.34 8.83
CA SER A 594 -1.30 2.58 8.04
C SER A 594 -2.63 3.32 8.24
N THR A 595 -3.71 2.60 8.55
CA THR A 595 -5.07 3.15 8.69
C THR A 595 -5.55 3.23 10.14
N GLY A 596 -4.96 2.46 11.05
CA GLY A 596 -5.43 2.29 12.42
C GLY A 596 -6.66 1.37 12.54
N HIS A 597 -7.06 0.68 11.46
CA HIS A 597 -8.10 -0.33 11.53
C HIS A 597 -7.62 -1.60 12.24
N GLY A 598 -8.56 -2.38 12.78
CA GLY A 598 -8.29 -3.75 13.22
C GLY A 598 -7.81 -4.60 12.04
N ARG A 599 -6.70 -5.31 12.21
CA ARG A 599 -6.10 -6.18 11.19
C ARG A 599 -7.09 -7.23 10.67
N LEU A 600 -7.14 -7.40 9.35
CA LEU A 600 -7.85 -8.52 8.73
C LEU A 600 -7.24 -9.86 9.16
N LEU A 601 -8.10 -10.80 9.54
CA LEU A 601 -7.71 -12.18 9.87
C LEU A 601 -7.37 -12.96 8.59
N LEU A 602 -6.45 -13.90 8.69
CA LEU A 602 -6.08 -14.80 7.61
C LEU A 602 -6.12 -16.26 8.11
N SER A 603 -6.98 -17.09 7.54
CA SER A 603 -7.02 -18.53 7.82
C SER A 603 -6.92 -19.36 6.53
N ALA A 604 -6.80 -20.67 6.69
CA ALA A 604 -6.89 -21.60 5.57
C ALA A 604 -7.57 -22.91 5.99
N ALA A 605 -8.44 -23.40 5.12
CA ALA A 605 -8.88 -24.79 5.13
C ALA A 605 -7.76 -25.69 4.57
N VAL A 606 -7.45 -26.76 5.29
CA VAL A 606 -6.29 -27.63 4.99
C VAL A 606 -6.64 -29.12 5.15
N PRO A 607 -6.00 -30.03 4.40
CA PRO A 607 -6.39 -31.42 4.36
C PRO A 607 -6.01 -32.18 5.64
N ALA A 608 -6.87 -33.12 6.03
CA ALA A 608 -6.52 -34.19 6.97
C ALA A 608 -5.61 -35.26 6.34
N SER A 609 -5.57 -35.37 5.00
CA SER A 609 -4.72 -36.32 4.28
C SER A 609 -3.23 -36.02 4.49
N PHE A 610 -2.52 -36.97 5.09
CA PHE A 610 -1.07 -36.90 5.30
C PHE A 610 -0.28 -36.87 3.97
N GLU A 611 -0.85 -37.38 2.89
CA GLU A 611 -0.24 -37.35 1.56
C GLU A 611 -0.34 -35.95 0.93
N ALA A 612 -1.51 -35.31 1.03
CA ALA A 612 -1.70 -33.94 0.57
C ALA A 612 -0.87 -32.95 1.39
N LEU A 613 -0.83 -33.13 2.72
CA LEU A 613 0.03 -32.40 3.65
C LEU A 613 1.51 -32.47 3.22
N ALA A 614 2.04 -33.69 3.02
CA ALA A 614 3.43 -33.89 2.60
C ALA A 614 3.73 -33.33 1.20
N ALA A 615 2.76 -33.39 0.27
CA ALA A 615 2.92 -32.93 -1.11
C ALA A 615 2.83 -31.40 -1.28
N GLY A 616 2.06 -30.71 -0.44
CA GLY A 616 1.62 -29.33 -0.69
C GLY A 616 2.01 -28.28 0.34
N TYR A 617 2.36 -28.66 1.57
CA TYR A 617 2.38 -27.71 2.69
C TYR A 617 3.75 -27.63 3.37
N ASP A 618 4.21 -26.40 3.63
CA ASP A 618 5.33 -26.11 4.52
C ASP A 618 4.76 -25.65 5.88
N VAL A 619 4.52 -26.61 6.77
CA VAL A 619 3.73 -26.36 7.99
C VAL A 619 4.33 -25.27 8.89
N PRO A 620 5.66 -25.24 9.16
CA PRO A 620 6.27 -24.16 9.94
C PRO A 620 6.16 -22.79 9.26
N GLU A 621 6.28 -22.71 7.93
CA GLU A 621 6.18 -21.42 7.22
C GLU A 621 4.74 -20.92 7.15
N VAL A 622 3.74 -21.74 6.79
CA VAL A 622 2.34 -21.28 6.75
C VAL A 622 1.83 -20.87 8.13
N SER A 623 2.29 -21.54 9.20
CA SER A 623 1.95 -21.22 10.60
C SER A 623 2.43 -19.84 11.07
N LYS A 624 3.40 -19.23 10.37
CA LYS A 624 3.80 -17.83 10.63
C LYS A 624 2.74 -16.84 10.17
N TYR A 625 2.04 -17.13 9.08
CA TYR A 625 1.20 -16.16 8.38
C TYR A 625 -0.29 -16.31 8.73
N LEU A 626 -0.75 -17.55 8.90
CA LEU A 626 -2.12 -17.88 9.29
C LEU A 626 -2.37 -17.55 10.77
N ASP A 627 -3.55 -17.02 11.06
CA ASP A 627 -4.12 -16.94 12.41
C ASP A 627 -4.72 -18.29 12.82
N PHE A 628 -5.45 -18.94 11.91
CA PHE A 628 -6.11 -20.23 12.14
C PHE A 628 -5.81 -21.23 11.01
N ILE A 629 -5.62 -22.49 11.38
CA ILE A 629 -5.38 -23.63 10.50
C ILE A 629 -6.58 -24.58 10.64
N ASN A 630 -7.48 -24.55 9.66
CA ASN A 630 -8.76 -25.26 9.69
C ASN A 630 -8.58 -26.66 9.10
N ILE A 631 -8.21 -27.64 9.93
CA ILE A 631 -7.97 -29.01 9.46
C ILE A 631 -9.31 -29.68 9.18
N MET A 632 -9.56 -30.02 7.91
CA MET A 632 -10.76 -30.73 7.46
C MET A 632 -10.70 -32.21 7.87
N SER A 633 -10.84 -32.48 9.17
CA SER A 633 -10.77 -33.81 9.80
C SER A 633 -12.07 -34.61 9.68
N TYR A 634 -12.54 -34.72 8.45
CA TYR A 634 -13.71 -35.48 8.00
C TYR A 634 -13.44 -35.97 6.57
N ASP A 635 -14.41 -36.59 5.90
CA ASP A 635 -14.23 -37.14 4.56
C ASP A 635 -13.11 -38.18 4.44
N PHE A 636 -12.84 -38.92 5.53
CA PHE A 636 -11.87 -40.00 5.53
C PHE A 636 -12.31 -41.19 4.68
N HIS A 637 -13.62 -41.46 4.68
CA HIS A 637 -14.25 -42.57 3.97
C HIS A 637 -15.56 -42.12 3.30
N GLY A 638 -15.87 -42.67 2.12
CA GLY A 638 -17.01 -42.22 1.34
C GLY A 638 -17.25 -43.02 0.05
N LEU A 639 -18.16 -42.53 -0.79
CA LEU A 639 -18.65 -43.22 -2.01
C LEU A 639 -17.59 -43.57 -3.07
N TRP A 640 -16.35 -43.10 -2.90
CA TRP A 640 -15.19 -43.46 -3.71
C TRP A 640 -14.54 -44.79 -3.30
N GLU A 641 -14.97 -45.40 -2.20
CA GLU A 641 -14.52 -46.71 -1.72
C GLU A 641 -15.52 -47.84 -2.03
N ASN A 642 -15.03 -49.08 -2.05
CA ASN A 642 -15.84 -50.29 -2.23
C ASN A 642 -16.23 -50.98 -0.91
N GLN A 643 -15.94 -50.33 0.22
CA GLN A 643 -16.29 -50.80 1.57
C GLN A 643 -16.83 -49.64 2.40
N VAL A 644 -17.69 -49.92 3.39
CA VAL A 644 -18.13 -48.89 4.34
C VAL A 644 -16.99 -48.47 5.26
N GLY A 645 -16.90 -47.17 5.51
CA GLY A 645 -16.00 -46.56 6.48
C GLY A 645 -16.63 -45.30 7.05
N HIS A 646 -16.18 -44.91 8.25
CA HIS A 646 -16.78 -43.78 8.96
C HIS A 646 -16.32 -42.42 8.40
N ASN A 647 -17.21 -41.41 8.36
CA ASN A 647 -16.91 -40.08 7.82
C ASN A 647 -15.75 -39.37 8.58
N SER A 648 -15.84 -39.33 9.91
CA SER A 648 -14.88 -38.66 10.80
C SER A 648 -14.58 -39.48 12.07
N PRO A 649 -13.95 -40.66 11.97
CA PRO A 649 -13.58 -41.44 13.16
C PRO A 649 -12.51 -40.70 13.97
N LEU A 650 -12.70 -40.58 15.29
CA LEU A 650 -11.70 -39.93 16.15
C LEU A 650 -10.43 -40.78 16.26
N LEU A 651 -10.62 -42.08 16.48
CA LEU A 651 -9.57 -43.08 16.67
C LEU A 651 -9.67 -44.20 15.61
N PRO A 652 -8.60 -44.98 15.40
CA PRO A 652 -8.60 -46.08 14.43
C PRO A 652 -9.09 -47.39 15.05
N LEU A 653 -9.63 -48.28 14.21
CA LEU A 653 -9.85 -49.68 14.59
C LEU A 653 -8.51 -50.41 14.77
N GLU A 654 -8.41 -51.28 15.78
CA GLU A 654 -7.23 -52.12 16.00
C GLU A 654 -7.01 -53.10 14.83
N SER A 655 -8.09 -53.57 14.21
CA SER A 655 -8.09 -54.45 13.04
C SER A 655 -7.68 -53.78 11.72
N SER A 656 -7.70 -52.45 11.63
CA SER A 656 -7.44 -51.70 10.40
C SER A 656 -6.00 -51.86 9.88
N SER A 657 -5.84 -51.73 8.56
CA SER A 657 -4.51 -51.67 7.93
C SER A 657 -3.69 -50.46 8.42
N SER A 658 -2.37 -50.53 8.31
CA SER A 658 -1.47 -49.42 8.69
C SER A 658 -1.68 -48.14 7.89
N TYR A 659 -2.41 -48.21 6.77
CA TYR A 659 -2.86 -47.04 6.01
C TYR A 659 -4.16 -46.47 6.59
N GLN A 660 -5.19 -47.31 6.77
CA GLN A 660 -6.47 -46.90 7.38
C GLN A 660 -6.32 -46.36 8.80
N LYS A 661 -5.36 -46.86 9.59
CA LYS A 661 -5.04 -46.32 10.93
C LYS A 661 -4.62 -44.84 10.93
N LYS A 662 -4.31 -44.26 9.76
CA LYS A 662 -3.99 -42.84 9.57
C LYS A 662 -5.18 -41.97 9.17
N LEU A 663 -6.31 -42.57 8.81
CA LEU A 663 -7.50 -41.89 8.32
C LEU A 663 -8.44 -41.57 9.50
N THR A 664 -7.94 -40.76 10.44
CA THR A 664 -8.63 -40.43 11.70
C THR A 664 -8.34 -39.00 12.13
N VAL A 665 -9.25 -38.40 12.90
CA VAL A 665 -9.07 -37.05 13.46
C VAL A 665 -7.77 -36.96 14.27
N ASP A 666 -7.54 -37.95 15.16
CA ASP A 666 -6.36 -37.96 16.03
C ASP A 666 -5.05 -38.00 15.24
N TYR A 667 -4.92 -38.93 14.27
CA TYR A 667 -3.71 -39.02 13.47
C TYR A 667 -3.45 -37.75 12.66
N SER A 668 -4.46 -37.22 11.98
CA SER A 668 -4.32 -36.06 11.09
C SER A 668 -3.88 -34.82 11.86
N VAL A 669 -4.52 -34.53 13.00
CA VAL A 669 -4.15 -33.38 13.85
C VAL A 669 -2.77 -33.57 14.49
N ARG A 670 -2.44 -34.78 14.96
CA ARG A 670 -1.10 -35.07 15.48
C ARG A 670 -0.02 -34.94 14.41
N GLU A 671 -0.28 -35.32 13.15
CA GLU A 671 0.67 -35.15 12.05
C GLU A 671 0.90 -33.66 11.75
N TRP A 672 -0.15 -32.83 11.70
CA TRP A 672 0.01 -31.37 11.58
C TRP A 672 0.85 -30.78 12.73
N LYS A 673 0.58 -31.14 14.00
CA LYS A 673 1.40 -30.73 15.15
C LYS A 673 2.86 -31.17 15.01
N LYS A 674 3.09 -32.44 14.62
CA LYS A 674 4.41 -33.05 14.41
C LYS A 674 5.20 -32.39 13.27
N GLN A 675 4.53 -31.89 12.23
CA GLN A 675 5.14 -31.12 11.15
C GLN A 675 5.43 -29.65 11.56
N GLY A 676 4.97 -29.20 12.73
CA GLY A 676 5.30 -27.90 13.32
C GLY A 676 4.14 -26.92 13.48
N ALA A 677 2.88 -27.35 13.29
CA ALA A 677 1.73 -26.47 13.50
C ALA A 677 1.52 -26.18 15.01
N PRO A 678 1.44 -24.91 15.43
CA PRO A 678 1.13 -24.56 16.81
C PRO A 678 -0.26 -25.06 17.22
N GLY A 679 -0.36 -25.78 18.34
CA GLY A 679 -1.65 -26.28 18.86
C GLY A 679 -2.70 -25.17 18.97
N GLN A 680 -2.29 -24.01 19.48
CA GLN A 680 -3.15 -22.81 19.64
C GLN A 680 -3.76 -22.26 18.34
N LYS A 681 -3.19 -22.60 17.16
CA LYS A 681 -3.70 -22.17 15.85
C LYS A 681 -4.52 -23.23 15.13
N ILE A 682 -4.51 -24.48 15.62
CA ILE A 682 -5.24 -25.58 14.99
C ILE A 682 -6.71 -25.53 15.39
N MET A 683 -7.57 -25.53 14.37
CA MET A 683 -9.01 -25.70 14.49
C MET A 683 -9.38 -27.08 13.93
N VAL A 684 -9.99 -27.91 14.78
CA VAL A 684 -10.38 -29.29 14.41
C VAL A 684 -11.70 -29.27 13.66
N GLY A 685 -11.72 -29.82 12.45
CA GLY A 685 -12.92 -29.92 11.61
C GLY A 685 -13.92 -30.94 12.15
N MET A 686 -15.14 -30.46 12.43
CA MET A 686 -16.28 -31.21 12.90
C MET A 686 -17.37 -31.21 11.81
N PRO A 687 -17.74 -32.38 11.25
CA PRO A 687 -18.80 -32.44 10.25
C PRO A 687 -20.17 -32.41 10.92
N THR A 688 -21.11 -31.65 10.37
CA THR A 688 -22.55 -31.70 10.73
C THR A 688 -23.35 -32.53 9.71
N TYR A 689 -22.69 -33.53 9.14
CA TYR A 689 -23.20 -34.42 8.11
C TYR A 689 -22.56 -35.81 8.25
N GLY A 690 -23.23 -36.81 7.68
CA GLY A 690 -22.71 -38.17 7.54
C GLY A 690 -22.47 -38.56 6.09
N ARG A 691 -21.66 -39.61 5.90
CA ARG A 691 -21.46 -40.29 4.62
C ARG A 691 -22.15 -41.64 4.64
N SER A 692 -22.87 -41.94 3.57
CA SER A 692 -23.78 -43.07 3.49
C SER A 692 -23.44 -44.02 2.34
N PHE A 693 -23.86 -45.27 2.48
CA PHE A 693 -23.50 -46.36 1.58
C PHE A 693 -24.68 -47.32 1.37
N SER A 694 -24.70 -47.96 0.21
CA SER A 694 -25.58 -49.09 -0.08
C SER A 694 -24.80 -50.39 0.06
N LEU A 695 -25.03 -51.15 1.14
CA LEU A 695 -24.42 -52.44 1.42
C LEU A 695 -24.73 -53.47 0.31
N LEU A 696 -23.75 -54.30 -0.01
CA LEU A 696 -23.90 -55.44 -0.92
C LEU A 696 -24.71 -56.58 -0.29
N ASP A 697 -24.55 -56.79 1.02
CA ASP A 697 -25.27 -57.76 1.84
C ASP A 697 -25.74 -57.07 3.12
N SER A 698 -27.06 -56.92 3.30
CA SER A 698 -27.64 -56.26 4.48
C SER A 698 -27.35 -56.97 5.81
N ASN A 699 -26.84 -58.20 5.77
CA ASN A 699 -26.40 -58.92 6.97
C ASN A 699 -24.95 -58.61 7.36
N LYS A 700 -24.23 -57.84 6.53
CA LYS A 700 -22.86 -57.36 6.76
C LYS A 700 -22.89 -55.84 6.85
N PHE A 701 -23.03 -55.32 8.06
CA PHE A 701 -23.16 -53.88 8.36
C PHE A 701 -21.97 -53.32 9.14
N ASP A 702 -20.99 -54.15 9.47
CA ASP A 702 -19.79 -53.77 10.23
C ASP A 702 -18.80 -52.99 9.34
N ILE A 703 -17.88 -52.25 9.95
CA ILE A 703 -16.92 -51.41 9.22
C ILE A 703 -16.02 -52.30 8.34
N GLY A 704 -15.85 -51.90 7.08
CA GLY A 704 -15.19 -52.71 6.06
C GLY A 704 -16.11 -53.66 5.26
N ALA A 705 -17.42 -53.70 5.54
CA ALA A 705 -18.38 -54.43 4.72
C ALA A 705 -18.47 -53.88 3.28
N GLU A 706 -18.62 -54.77 2.29
CA GLU A 706 -18.65 -54.41 0.86
C GLU A 706 -19.93 -53.64 0.46
N VAL A 707 -19.78 -52.67 -0.45
CA VAL A 707 -20.88 -51.81 -0.92
C VAL A 707 -21.10 -51.93 -2.43
N THR A 708 -22.33 -51.62 -2.88
CA THR A 708 -22.65 -51.40 -4.30
C THR A 708 -22.45 -49.96 -4.75
N GLY A 709 -22.31 -49.03 -3.80
CA GLY A 709 -22.07 -47.60 -4.03
C GLY A 709 -22.50 -46.75 -2.84
N GLY A 710 -22.69 -45.46 -3.07
CA GLY A 710 -23.24 -44.54 -2.07
C GLY A 710 -24.66 -44.92 -1.60
N GLY A 711 -25.05 -44.37 -0.45
CA GLY A 711 -26.43 -44.43 0.03
C GLY A 711 -27.38 -43.63 -0.87
N LEU A 712 -28.67 -43.92 -0.78
CA LEU A 712 -29.70 -43.21 -1.53
C LEU A 712 -29.71 -41.71 -1.22
N GLU A 713 -30.02 -40.89 -2.23
CA GLU A 713 -30.17 -39.43 -2.12
C GLU A 713 -31.25 -39.07 -1.08
N SER A 714 -30.88 -38.20 -0.13
CA SER A 714 -31.82 -37.67 0.87
C SER A 714 -32.63 -36.48 0.35
N ARG A 715 -33.77 -36.20 1.00
CA ARG A 715 -34.82 -35.30 0.51
C ARG A 715 -34.34 -33.86 0.22
N TYR A 716 -33.39 -33.35 1.00
CA TYR A 716 -33.01 -31.94 1.04
C TYR A 716 -31.59 -31.67 0.55
N THR A 717 -30.63 -32.55 0.84
CA THR A 717 -29.28 -32.49 0.26
C THR A 717 -29.26 -32.96 -1.19
N GLN A 718 -30.07 -33.97 -1.53
CA GLN A 718 -30.22 -34.51 -2.89
C GLN A 718 -28.89 -34.99 -3.50
N GLU A 719 -28.00 -35.53 -2.66
CA GLU A 719 -26.70 -36.06 -3.05
C GLU A 719 -26.55 -37.51 -2.56
N ALA A 720 -26.14 -38.40 -3.46
CA ALA A 720 -25.97 -39.82 -3.14
C ALA A 720 -24.73 -40.03 -2.26
N GLY A 721 -24.86 -40.82 -1.20
CA GLY A 721 -23.76 -41.06 -0.25
C GLY A 721 -23.51 -39.94 0.76
N PHE A 722 -24.43 -38.97 0.89
CA PHE A 722 -24.30 -37.81 1.76
C PHE A 722 -25.62 -37.53 2.51
N MET A 723 -25.57 -37.13 3.78
CA MET A 723 -26.76 -36.72 4.56
C MET A 723 -26.42 -35.61 5.56
N ALA A 724 -27.16 -34.50 5.56
CA ALA A 724 -27.05 -33.48 6.62
C ALA A 724 -27.59 -34.02 7.96
N TYR A 725 -27.18 -33.48 9.12
CA TYR A 725 -27.61 -34.00 10.43
C TYR A 725 -29.14 -34.03 10.60
N TYR A 726 -29.84 -33.03 10.07
CA TYR A 726 -31.32 -33.01 10.08
C TYR A 726 -31.97 -34.10 9.18
N GLU A 727 -31.23 -34.70 8.24
CA GLU A 727 -31.64 -35.89 7.48
C GLU A 727 -31.22 -37.19 8.18
N VAL A 728 -30.08 -37.16 8.89
CA VAL A 728 -29.66 -38.27 9.77
C VAL A 728 -30.73 -38.54 10.82
N CYS A 729 -31.27 -37.52 11.47
CA CYS A 729 -32.33 -37.74 12.46
C CYS A 729 -33.66 -38.21 11.83
N GLU A 730 -34.00 -37.79 10.60
CA GLU A 730 -35.09 -38.42 9.83
C GLU A 730 -34.83 -39.93 9.61
N PHE A 731 -33.59 -40.32 9.23
CA PHE A 731 -33.20 -41.72 9.06
C PHE A 731 -33.25 -42.53 10.37
N LEU A 732 -32.91 -41.92 11.51
CA LEU A 732 -32.95 -42.54 12.83
C LEU A 732 -34.37 -42.72 13.39
N PHE A 733 -35.33 -41.88 12.99
CA PHE A 733 -36.74 -41.99 13.40
C PHE A 733 -37.54 -43.01 12.58
N GLU A 734 -36.97 -43.57 11.52
CA GLU A 734 -37.61 -44.60 10.71
C GLU A 734 -37.60 -45.97 11.40
N ASP A 735 -38.73 -46.69 11.30
CA ASP A 735 -38.86 -48.04 11.87
C ASP A 735 -37.80 -49.00 11.31
N ASN A 736 -37.22 -49.81 12.21
CA ASN A 736 -36.15 -50.78 11.95
C ASN A 736 -34.77 -50.19 11.60
N THR A 737 -34.53 -48.89 11.83
CA THR A 737 -33.16 -48.36 11.88
C THR A 737 -32.44 -48.85 13.15
N THR A 738 -31.20 -49.33 13.00
CA THR A 738 -30.31 -49.68 14.11
C THR A 738 -29.22 -48.63 14.24
N LEU A 739 -29.09 -48.02 15.42
CA LEU A 739 -27.99 -47.13 15.79
C LEU A 739 -26.95 -47.94 16.58
N VAL A 740 -25.68 -47.82 16.18
CA VAL A 740 -24.52 -48.48 16.79
C VAL A 740 -23.53 -47.42 17.24
N TRP A 741 -22.90 -47.62 18.39
CA TRP A 741 -21.76 -46.82 18.84
C TRP A 741 -20.48 -47.64 18.69
N ASP A 742 -19.55 -47.18 17.86
CA ASP A 742 -18.22 -47.78 17.76
C ASP A 742 -17.35 -47.31 18.93
N ASN A 743 -16.94 -48.25 19.78
CA ASN A 743 -16.13 -47.94 20.97
C ASN A 743 -14.62 -47.87 20.69
N GLU A 744 -14.15 -48.34 19.54
CA GLU A 744 -12.76 -48.16 19.13
C GLU A 744 -12.58 -46.79 18.47
N GLN A 745 -13.45 -46.44 17.51
CA GLN A 745 -13.41 -45.18 16.77
C GLN A 745 -14.04 -43.97 17.50
N GLN A 746 -14.84 -44.22 18.55
CA GLN A 746 -15.55 -43.22 19.36
C GLN A 746 -16.56 -42.37 18.57
N VAL A 747 -17.35 -43.05 17.72
CA VAL A 747 -18.34 -42.42 16.81
C VAL A 747 -19.57 -43.32 16.58
N PRO A 748 -20.73 -42.75 16.23
CA PRO A 748 -21.92 -43.51 15.87
C PRO A 748 -21.93 -43.92 14.39
N PHE A 749 -22.58 -45.04 14.09
CA PHE A 749 -23.09 -45.31 12.75
C PHE A 749 -24.49 -45.92 12.83
N ALA A 750 -25.27 -45.77 11.78
CA ALA A 750 -26.63 -46.31 11.71
C ALA A 750 -26.85 -47.09 10.42
N TYR A 751 -27.71 -48.10 10.46
CA TYR A 751 -28.10 -48.85 9.27
C TYR A 751 -29.58 -49.29 9.29
N ARG A 752 -30.17 -49.39 8.10
CA ARG A 752 -31.54 -49.86 7.87
C ARG A 752 -31.62 -50.58 6.53
N GLY A 753 -31.98 -51.87 6.55
CA GLY A 753 -31.96 -52.69 5.34
C GLY A 753 -30.55 -52.76 4.75
N ASN A 754 -30.36 -52.31 3.51
CA ASN A 754 -29.04 -52.19 2.90
C ASN A 754 -28.45 -50.77 2.97
N GLN A 755 -29.07 -49.81 3.66
CA GLN A 755 -28.53 -48.45 3.79
C GLN A 755 -27.71 -48.34 5.08
N TRP A 756 -26.50 -47.80 4.99
CA TRP A 756 -25.56 -47.57 6.09
C TRP A 756 -25.12 -46.10 6.10
N LEU A 757 -24.84 -45.54 7.28
CA LEU A 757 -24.53 -44.13 7.49
C LEU A 757 -23.55 -43.95 8.67
N GLY A 758 -22.39 -43.34 8.42
CA GLY A 758 -21.44 -42.91 9.47
C GLY A 758 -21.45 -41.39 9.61
N PHE A 759 -21.64 -40.87 10.82
CA PHE A 759 -21.94 -39.47 11.10
C PHE A 759 -21.41 -39.03 12.48
N ASP A 760 -21.50 -37.74 12.79
CA ASP A 760 -21.25 -37.21 14.13
C ASP A 760 -22.56 -36.80 14.82
N ASP A 761 -22.65 -37.09 16.12
CA ASP A 761 -23.76 -36.78 17.03
C ASP A 761 -23.27 -35.96 18.23
N GLU A 762 -24.18 -35.51 19.10
CA GLU A 762 -23.83 -34.79 20.32
C GLU A 762 -22.83 -35.56 21.21
N ARG A 763 -22.83 -36.89 21.18
CA ARG A 763 -21.90 -37.71 21.99
C ARG A 763 -20.49 -37.73 21.42
N SER A 764 -20.32 -37.99 20.14
CA SER A 764 -19.03 -38.01 19.45
C SER A 764 -18.39 -36.63 19.41
N LEU A 765 -19.16 -35.57 19.17
CA LEU A 765 -18.65 -34.20 19.25
C LEU A 765 -18.23 -33.81 20.68
N ALA A 766 -18.92 -34.28 21.72
CA ALA A 766 -18.47 -34.09 23.11
C ALA A 766 -17.13 -34.81 23.38
N VAL A 767 -17.00 -36.08 22.95
CA VAL A 767 -15.75 -36.85 23.11
C VAL A 767 -14.59 -36.22 22.33
N LYS A 768 -14.82 -35.80 21.08
CA LYS A 768 -13.84 -35.05 20.28
C LYS A 768 -13.46 -33.73 20.94
N THR A 769 -14.40 -33.03 21.57
CA THR A 769 -14.13 -31.79 22.31
C THR A 769 -13.27 -32.05 23.55
N ASP A 770 -13.51 -33.13 24.30
CA ASP A 770 -12.68 -33.51 25.46
C ASP A 770 -11.25 -33.90 25.05
N TRP A 771 -11.11 -34.66 23.95
CA TRP A 771 -9.81 -34.97 23.35
C TRP A 771 -9.06 -33.70 22.88
N LEU A 772 -9.76 -32.78 22.20
CA LEU A 772 -9.22 -31.50 21.72
C LEU A 772 -8.65 -30.65 22.87
N LYS A 773 -9.37 -30.60 24.00
CA LYS A 773 -8.93 -29.90 25.22
C LYS A 773 -7.70 -30.56 25.84
N ALA A 774 -7.61 -31.88 25.83
CA ALA A 774 -6.44 -32.62 26.29
C ALA A 774 -5.20 -32.43 25.39
N GLU A 775 -5.41 -32.25 24.09
CA GLU A 775 -4.35 -31.97 23.11
C GLU A 775 -3.92 -30.49 23.02
N GLY A 776 -4.56 -29.58 23.79
CA GLY A 776 -4.17 -28.16 23.88
C GLY A 776 -4.41 -27.37 22.58
N LEU A 777 -5.48 -27.69 21.85
CA LEU A 777 -5.77 -27.12 20.53
C LEU A 777 -6.53 -25.78 20.61
N GLY A 778 -6.47 -24.99 19.53
CA GLY A 778 -7.04 -23.64 19.42
C GLY A 778 -8.57 -23.57 19.41
N GLY A 779 -9.23 -24.65 19.00
CA GLY A 779 -10.68 -24.70 18.92
C GLY A 779 -11.19 -25.61 17.80
N VAL A 780 -12.40 -25.32 17.32
CA VAL A 780 -13.10 -26.13 16.31
C VAL A 780 -13.47 -25.31 15.08
N MET A 781 -13.49 -26.01 13.96
CA MET A 781 -14.08 -25.57 12.71
C MET A 781 -15.25 -26.49 12.38
N VAL A 782 -16.36 -25.95 11.89
CA VAL A 782 -17.60 -26.68 11.65
C VAL A 782 -18.02 -26.55 10.19
N TRP A 783 -18.11 -27.69 9.51
CA TRP A 783 -18.65 -27.80 8.15
C TRP A 783 -19.96 -28.58 8.18
N SER A 784 -21.13 -27.94 8.07
CA SER A 784 -21.40 -26.50 7.97
C SER A 784 -22.60 -26.11 8.85
N VAL A 785 -22.77 -24.81 9.16
CA VAL A 785 -23.87 -24.35 10.05
C VAL A 785 -25.24 -24.74 9.51
N ASP A 786 -25.35 -24.82 8.18
CA ASP A 786 -26.58 -25.11 7.45
C ASP A 786 -26.95 -26.59 7.38
N MET A 787 -26.11 -27.50 7.90
CA MET A 787 -26.36 -28.95 7.95
C MET A 787 -26.65 -29.50 9.36
N ASP A 788 -26.34 -28.74 10.41
CA ASP A 788 -26.88 -28.98 11.76
C ASP A 788 -28.40 -28.74 11.78
N ASP A 789 -29.12 -29.21 12.80
CA ASP A 789 -30.56 -29.01 12.92
C ASP A 789 -30.92 -27.60 13.41
N PHE A 790 -30.75 -26.62 12.53
CA PHE A 790 -31.07 -25.21 12.76
C PHE A 790 -32.56 -24.92 13.03
N ARG A 791 -33.45 -25.91 12.83
CA ARG A 791 -34.90 -25.76 13.04
C ARG A 791 -35.39 -26.40 14.34
N GLY A 792 -34.71 -27.43 14.83
CA GLY A 792 -35.06 -28.17 16.06
C GLY A 792 -36.02 -29.33 15.79
N ASN A 793 -35.95 -29.94 14.61
CA ASN A 793 -36.75 -31.08 14.19
C ASN A 793 -36.30 -32.42 14.81
N CYS A 794 -35.02 -32.56 15.17
CA CYS A 794 -34.44 -33.77 15.76
C CYS A 794 -34.78 -33.95 17.25
N GLY A 795 -35.56 -33.05 17.85
CA GLY A 795 -36.12 -33.18 19.19
C GLY A 795 -35.22 -32.70 20.34
N THR A 796 -33.94 -32.43 20.11
CA THR A 796 -32.99 -31.91 21.11
C THR A 796 -32.88 -30.37 21.16
N GLY A 797 -33.67 -29.67 20.33
CA GLY A 797 -33.64 -28.21 20.18
C GLY A 797 -32.89 -27.77 18.93
N LYS A 798 -32.76 -26.46 18.72
CA LYS A 798 -32.03 -25.92 17.56
C LYS A 798 -30.52 -26.08 17.74
N TYR A 799 -29.82 -26.34 16.64
CA TYR A 799 -28.36 -26.43 16.59
C TYR A 799 -27.76 -27.37 17.63
N PRO A 800 -28.22 -28.62 17.75
CA PRO A 800 -27.76 -29.54 18.79
C PRO A 800 -26.25 -29.82 18.74
N LEU A 801 -25.68 -29.95 17.54
CA LEU A 801 -24.25 -30.22 17.37
C LEU A 801 -23.41 -28.99 17.75
N LEU A 802 -23.79 -27.80 17.27
CA LEU A 802 -23.10 -26.55 17.61
C LEU A 802 -23.25 -26.15 19.08
N ASN A 803 -24.41 -26.38 19.70
CA ASN A 803 -24.59 -26.17 21.14
C ASN A 803 -23.69 -27.10 21.96
N THR A 804 -23.54 -28.36 21.54
CA THR A 804 -22.63 -29.33 22.17
C THR A 804 -21.19 -28.83 22.15
N LEU A 805 -20.68 -28.44 20.97
CA LEU A 805 -19.33 -27.91 20.79
C LEU A 805 -19.10 -26.63 21.64
N THR A 806 -20.01 -25.67 21.54
CA THR A 806 -19.92 -24.38 22.24
C THR A 806 -19.96 -24.57 23.77
N THR A 807 -20.85 -25.42 24.26
CA THR A 807 -20.95 -25.74 25.70
C THR A 807 -19.70 -26.47 26.18
N GLY A 808 -19.21 -27.46 25.42
CA GLY A 808 -18.01 -28.24 25.73
C GLY A 808 -16.72 -27.43 25.78
N LEU A 809 -16.67 -26.29 25.08
CA LEU A 809 -15.54 -25.34 25.04
C LEU A 809 -15.66 -24.16 26.02
N SER A 810 -16.86 -23.91 26.60
CA SER A 810 -17.16 -22.70 27.40
C SER A 810 -16.21 -22.38 28.56
N ASN A 811 -15.64 -23.41 29.21
CA ASN A 811 -14.70 -23.28 30.33
C ASN A 811 -13.25 -23.61 29.96
N TYR A 812 -12.95 -23.80 28.68
CA TYR A 812 -11.61 -24.09 28.18
C TYR A 812 -10.86 -22.81 27.83
N THR A 813 -9.54 -22.82 28.00
CA THR A 813 -8.64 -21.72 27.62
C THR A 813 -7.38 -22.28 27.01
N VAL A 814 -7.05 -21.81 25.82
CA VAL A 814 -5.90 -22.21 25.00
C VAL A 814 -4.64 -21.53 25.55
N GLU A 815 -3.54 -22.27 25.67
CA GLU A 815 -2.25 -21.70 26.09
C GLU A 815 -1.50 -21.14 24.87
N LEU A 816 -1.12 -19.86 24.91
CA LEU A 816 -0.38 -19.20 23.83
C LEU A 816 1.13 -19.35 24.11
N THR A 817 1.75 -20.31 23.42
CA THR A 817 3.16 -20.70 23.57
C THR A 817 4.01 -20.45 22.32
N TYR A 818 3.37 -20.18 21.18
CA TYR A 818 4.06 -19.91 19.91
C TYR A 818 4.48 -18.45 19.78
N GLU A 819 5.79 -18.22 19.66
CA GLU A 819 6.40 -16.91 19.42
C GLU A 819 6.63 -16.67 17.91
N GLY A 820 5.55 -16.61 17.15
CA GLY A 820 5.60 -16.27 15.72
C GLY A 820 5.90 -14.79 15.46
N PRO A 821 6.38 -14.42 14.25
CA PRO A 821 6.77 -13.06 13.91
C PRO A 821 5.62 -12.03 13.94
N TYR A 822 4.37 -12.47 14.03
CA TYR A 822 3.17 -11.63 14.08
C TYR A 822 2.25 -11.91 15.29
N GLU A 823 2.75 -12.61 16.31
CA GLU A 823 1.97 -12.87 17.54
C GLU A 823 2.17 -11.75 18.60
N ASN A 824 3.31 -11.06 18.55
CA ASN A 824 3.70 -10.01 19.50
C ASN A 824 3.18 -8.60 19.13
N THR A 825 2.37 -8.47 18.08
CA THR A 825 1.68 -7.22 17.72
C THR A 825 0.43 -7.06 18.59
N GLY A 826 0.58 -6.45 19.76
CA GLY A 826 -0.48 -6.34 20.77
C GLY A 826 -1.78 -5.69 20.27
N THR A 827 -2.72 -6.50 19.76
CA THR A 827 -4.18 -6.31 19.57
C THR A 827 -4.80 -7.54 18.85
N LEU A 828 -4.54 -8.75 19.36
CA LEU A 828 -5.09 -10.02 18.84
C LEU A 828 -6.57 -10.23 19.22
N ASP A 829 -7.49 -9.42 18.68
CA ASP A 829 -8.90 -9.81 18.68
C ASP A 829 -9.76 -9.19 17.56
N GLY A 830 -9.21 -8.30 16.72
CA GLY A 830 -9.96 -7.63 15.63
C GLY A 830 -11.24 -6.91 16.08
N THR A 831 -11.48 -6.79 17.38
CA THR A 831 -12.55 -5.97 17.94
C THR A 831 -12.14 -4.54 17.74
N SER A 832 -13.08 -3.71 17.32
CA SER A 832 -12.91 -2.26 17.32
C SER A 832 -12.74 -1.79 18.77
N ALA A 833 -11.50 -1.81 19.24
CA ALA A 833 -11.01 -0.88 20.23
C ALA A 833 -11.12 0.51 19.60
N LYS A 834 -12.34 1.08 19.63
CA LYS A 834 -12.49 2.52 19.72
C LYS A 834 -11.59 2.91 20.88
N LYS A 835 -10.43 3.51 20.58
CA LYS A 835 -9.53 4.07 21.60
C LYS A 835 -10.44 4.84 22.56
N ASP A 836 -10.33 4.55 23.86
CA ASP A 836 -11.07 5.29 24.86
C ASP A 836 -10.85 6.78 24.60
N PRO A 837 -11.89 7.55 24.24
CA PRO A 837 -11.72 8.90 23.73
C PRO A 837 -11.12 9.85 24.78
N THR A 838 -11.04 9.43 26.05
CA THR A 838 -10.43 10.16 27.16
C THR A 838 -8.91 9.95 27.31
N VAL A 839 -8.32 8.91 26.68
CA VAL A 839 -6.90 8.59 26.84
C VAL A 839 -6.04 9.41 25.88
N VAL A 840 -5.46 10.50 26.39
CA VAL A 840 -4.40 11.26 25.69
C VAL A 840 -3.12 10.41 25.61
N VAL A 841 -2.65 10.17 24.38
CA VAL A 841 -1.44 9.43 24.01
C VAL A 841 -0.40 10.41 23.47
N CYS A 842 0.82 10.37 24.01
CA CYS A 842 1.94 11.23 23.60
C CYS A 842 2.85 10.49 22.60
N ASP A 843 2.49 10.48 21.31
CA ASP A 843 3.23 9.79 20.24
C ASP A 843 4.02 10.77 19.34
N GLU A 844 4.98 11.53 19.89
CA GLU A 844 5.85 12.44 19.10
C GLU A 844 7.34 12.08 19.23
N ALA A 845 7.96 11.72 18.10
CA ALA A 845 9.28 11.08 18.05
C ALA A 845 10.46 12.06 17.85
N ASP A 846 10.20 13.37 17.89
CA ASP A 846 11.14 14.43 17.50
C ASP A 846 11.44 15.45 18.62
N GLY A 847 10.90 15.25 19.83
CA GLY A 847 11.15 16.11 20.98
C GLY A 847 10.44 17.48 20.89
N HIS A 848 9.43 17.60 20.03
CA HIS A 848 8.52 18.73 20.08
C HIS A 848 7.65 18.68 21.35
N ILE A 849 7.16 19.85 21.78
CA ILE A 849 6.22 19.96 22.91
C ILE A 849 4.83 20.16 22.34
N SER A 850 3.94 19.18 22.47
CA SER A 850 2.54 19.28 22.07
C SER A 850 1.59 19.37 23.26
N TYR A 851 0.44 20.00 23.02
CA TYR A 851 -0.54 20.32 24.04
C TYR A 851 -1.90 19.73 23.68
N HIS A 852 -2.51 19.01 24.62
CA HIS A 852 -3.72 18.22 24.40
C HIS A 852 -4.75 18.57 25.48
N GLU A 853 -6.00 18.76 25.09
CA GLU A 853 -7.11 19.02 26.02
C GLU A 853 -7.27 17.91 27.08
N ASP A 854 -7.57 18.28 28.33
CA ASP A 854 -8.13 17.32 29.29
C ASP A 854 -9.66 17.29 29.14
N LYS A 855 -10.17 16.19 28.60
CA LYS A 855 -11.59 15.99 28.31
C LYS A 855 -12.48 15.77 29.54
N LEU A 856 -11.88 15.73 30.74
CA LEU A 856 -12.59 15.63 32.01
C LEU A 856 -12.47 16.91 32.86
N ASP A 857 -11.52 17.79 32.56
CA ASP A 857 -11.29 19.05 33.28
C ASP A 857 -10.77 20.14 32.32
N CYS A 858 -11.68 20.96 31.79
CA CYS A 858 -11.35 22.11 30.92
C CYS A 858 -10.33 23.09 31.53
N THR A 859 -10.16 23.12 32.86
CA THR A 859 -9.16 23.98 33.53
C THR A 859 -7.74 23.40 33.45
N ARG A 860 -7.56 22.27 32.76
CA ARG A 860 -6.28 21.56 32.61
C ARG A 860 -6.05 21.08 31.18
N TYR A 861 -4.80 20.75 30.92
CA TYR A 861 -4.34 20.17 29.66
C TYR A 861 -3.17 19.24 29.92
N TYR A 862 -2.81 18.44 28.93
CA TYR A 862 -1.62 17.62 28.93
C TYR A 862 -0.57 18.22 28.00
N MET A 863 0.61 18.48 28.54
CA MET A 863 1.81 18.82 27.79
C MET A 863 2.60 17.52 27.58
N CYS A 864 2.78 17.12 26.33
CA CYS A 864 3.59 15.99 25.92
C CYS A 864 4.99 16.48 25.51
N GLU A 865 6.05 15.89 26.07
CA GLU A 865 7.44 16.08 25.62
C GLU A 865 8.00 14.69 25.26
N GLY A 866 7.92 14.32 23.99
CA GLY A 866 8.04 12.92 23.57
C GLY A 866 6.98 12.04 24.25
N GLU A 867 7.36 10.85 24.72
CA GLU A 867 6.46 9.95 25.47
C GLU A 867 6.06 10.48 26.87
N ARG A 868 6.64 11.59 27.35
CA ARG A 868 6.38 12.10 28.71
C ARG A 868 5.15 13.00 28.76
N LYS A 869 4.16 12.57 29.54
CA LYS A 869 2.89 13.27 29.75
C LYS A 869 2.90 14.08 31.05
N HIS A 870 2.79 15.40 30.94
CA HIS A 870 2.69 16.33 32.07
C HIS A 870 1.28 16.91 32.17
N HIS A 871 0.60 16.74 33.30
CA HIS A 871 -0.72 17.33 33.54
C HIS A 871 -0.57 18.75 34.08
N MET A 872 -1.00 19.74 33.28
CA MET A 872 -0.76 21.16 33.52
C MET A 872 -2.08 21.89 33.79
N PRO A 873 -2.17 22.71 34.84
CA PRO A 873 -3.31 23.59 35.05
C PRO A 873 -3.20 24.86 34.20
N CYS A 874 -4.34 25.35 33.72
CA CYS A 874 -4.45 26.71 33.22
C CYS A 874 -4.38 27.73 34.37
N PRO A 875 -4.02 29.00 34.09
CA PRO A 875 -4.10 30.07 35.07
C PRO A 875 -5.54 30.26 35.59
N VAL A 876 -5.65 30.82 36.80
CA VAL A 876 -6.94 31.00 37.48
C VAL A 876 -7.93 31.76 36.59
N ASN A 877 -9.12 31.18 36.44
CA ASN A 877 -10.22 31.62 35.58
C ASN A 877 -10.02 31.49 34.06
N LEU A 878 -9.11 30.62 33.60
CA LEU A 878 -8.96 30.27 32.18
C LEU A 878 -9.12 28.74 31.96
N VAL A 879 -9.47 28.37 30.72
CA VAL A 879 -9.60 26.98 30.25
C VAL A 879 -8.70 26.75 29.02
N PHE A 880 -8.34 25.51 28.72
CA PHE A 880 -7.41 25.24 27.63
C PHE A 880 -8.07 25.32 26.24
N ASN A 881 -7.61 26.25 25.40
CA ASN A 881 -8.04 26.41 24.02
C ASN A 881 -7.10 25.63 23.07
N HIS A 882 -7.43 24.37 22.79
CA HIS A 882 -6.64 23.52 21.89
C HIS A 882 -6.52 24.10 20.46
N ALA A 883 -7.50 24.88 19.98
CA ALA A 883 -7.41 25.50 18.65
C ALA A 883 -6.33 26.59 18.55
N GLN A 884 -5.85 27.11 19.70
CA GLN A 884 -4.79 28.13 19.78
C GLN A 884 -3.56 27.69 20.59
N ASN A 885 -3.60 26.49 21.21
CA ASN A 885 -2.57 25.97 22.12
C ASN A 885 -2.22 26.92 23.29
N VAL A 886 -3.23 27.62 23.82
CA VAL A 886 -3.10 28.53 24.98
C VAL A 886 -4.27 28.36 25.94
N CYS A 887 -4.11 28.82 27.18
CA CYS A 887 -5.23 28.99 28.09
C CYS A 887 -5.95 30.31 27.77
N ASP A 888 -7.27 30.25 27.59
CA ASP A 888 -8.13 31.34 27.12
C ASP A 888 -9.40 31.41 27.99
N TRP A 889 -10.23 32.42 27.76
CA TRP A 889 -11.50 32.59 28.47
C TRP A 889 -12.53 31.51 28.07
N PRO A 890 -13.37 31.00 28.98
CA PRO A 890 -14.36 29.95 28.68
C PRO A 890 -15.27 30.25 27.50
N GLU A 891 -15.66 31.51 27.35
CA GLU A 891 -16.54 31.97 26.28
C GLU A 891 -15.90 31.87 24.88
N SER A 892 -14.56 31.74 24.83
CA SER A 892 -13.78 31.49 23.61
C SER A 892 -13.57 29.99 23.31
N VAL A 893 -13.96 29.09 24.23
CA VAL A 893 -13.66 27.64 24.16
C VAL A 893 -14.96 26.82 24.19
N PRO A 894 -15.49 26.42 23.01
CA PRO A 894 -16.77 25.72 22.92
C PRO A 894 -16.82 24.43 23.75
N GLY A 895 -17.85 24.30 24.58
CA GLY A 895 -18.05 23.15 25.49
C GLY A 895 -17.39 23.29 26.87
N CYS A 896 -16.66 24.38 27.14
CA CYS A 896 -16.03 24.67 28.43
C CYS A 896 -16.62 25.91 29.14
N GLU A 897 -17.70 26.49 28.63
CA GLU A 897 -18.23 27.80 29.00
C GLU A 897 -18.64 27.92 30.49
N THR A 898 -19.03 26.81 31.13
CA THR A 898 -19.42 26.76 32.57
C THR A 898 -18.35 26.17 33.48
N ALA A 899 -17.20 25.72 32.96
CA ALA A 899 -16.25 24.89 33.70
C ALA A 899 -15.72 25.55 34.99
N ILE A 900 -15.52 26.88 34.98
CA ILE A 900 -15.07 27.63 36.16
C ILE A 900 -16.19 27.76 37.22
N THR A 901 -17.43 27.99 36.79
CA THR A 901 -18.57 28.06 37.71
C THR A 901 -18.87 26.72 38.37
N ASP A 902 -18.70 25.62 37.62
CA ASP A 902 -18.91 24.27 38.12
C ASP A 902 -17.76 23.82 39.05
N ALA A 903 -16.50 24.17 38.72
CA ALA A 903 -15.36 23.95 39.61
C ALA A 903 -15.48 24.75 40.93
N ALA A 904 -15.97 26.00 40.88
CA ALA A 904 -16.23 26.80 42.07
C ALA A 904 -17.36 26.22 42.93
N ALA A 905 -18.42 25.67 42.32
CA ALA A 905 -19.49 24.97 43.03
C ALA A 905 -19.01 23.66 43.66
N ALA A 906 -18.19 22.87 42.96
CA ALA A 906 -17.60 21.64 43.49
C ALA A 906 -16.65 21.91 44.67
N ALA A 907 -15.83 22.96 44.59
CA ALA A 907 -14.95 23.38 45.69
C ALA A 907 -15.73 23.89 46.92
N ALA A 908 -16.95 24.42 46.73
CA ALA A 908 -17.84 24.79 47.83
C ALA A 908 -18.58 23.59 48.45
N ALA A 909 -18.78 22.51 47.70
CA ALA A 909 -19.39 21.26 48.18
C ALA A 909 -18.40 20.29 48.87
N GLY A 910 -17.09 20.52 48.73
CA GLY A 910 -16.01 19.70 49.29
C GLY A 910 -15.45 20.16 50.63
N ARG A 911 -16.29 20.62 51.57
CA ARG A 911 -15.91 20.97 52.96
C ARG A 911 -16.79 20.27 53.99
#